data_AF-A0A1Y3N1L8-F1
#
_entry.id   AF-A0A1Y3N1L8-F1
#
_cell.length_a   1.000
_cell.length_b   1.000
_cell.length_c   1.000
_cell.angle_alpha   90.00
_cell.angle_beta   90.00
_cell.angle_gamma   90.00
#
_symmetry.space_group_name_H-M   'P 1'
#
loop_
_entity.id
_entity.type
_entity.pdbx_description
1 polymer ?
#
loop_
_entity_poly.entity_id
_entity_poly.type
_entity_poly.pdbx_seq_one_letter_code
_entity_poly.pdbx_strand_id
1 'polypeptide(L)'
;KDIENWPICDFLISFFSKGFPLQKAIDYVNLRKPYCINDLEMQRLLLDRRLVLKLLDAIHASSPKRLFVDNNQSEWVSDELIEKIKNRTGINLYAPEYKTNGKIVQIDADTISLDGKILKKPFVEKPICGEDHNIYIYYPQSTGGGVRKLFRKVGNKSSEFCPTITNIRTDGEYIYEEFMKVDNCEDVKVYTIGENYAHAETRKSPVVDGVVCRNAEGKEVRYVTALSEEEKMFANSVCTAFLQAVCGFDLLRVRGKSFVIDVNGWSFVKGNDEYYDNCARILRCLFLEYAAQRNIKSSIVKEQNFNTRWKLKGFISVFRHGDRTPKQKMKFHFKSKPFINLLKGSKEEIILRNSEQLKEVVKAAEEAYELKCEDLALLEQLKYILYRKSKLPGTKVQLKPSYNKETGELKKFQLIVKWGGEFTHAGRHHSRDLGENLNKDITIMNPKCLDNVKIYSSSERRVVATADIFSKAFLKVTELPKDFLIISKEMLDDTNAAKEQMERVKAKLQDIFNPKQGFSCPSSFVLPKNMEDPPVLIQDTIDLLCSLREVMNENFRTLDVDKLQSRWCCSESPDLFKERWEKLFHEFCDTYNRKNVFDTSKISELYDSLKYDALHNRDFLEGIFSSPKYGRDLLRQLYRKAKVLFDFVAPHEYGIEDSEKLEIGLLNSKPLLLQILGDIQDVKSSPSPCARLYFTKESKVICLLNIILLCELPTNVDKANTDELDCNYLYIIYNYFLLRKIEYYDSY
;
A
#
# COMPACT_ATOMS: atom_id res chain seq x y z
N LYS A 1 -16.02 -14.44 18.09
CA LYS A 1 -15.59 -15.22 19.28
C LYS A 1 -16.20 -14.58 20.50
N ASP A 2 -16.70 -15.41 21.42
CA ASP A 2 -17.27 -14.94 22.68
C ASP A 2 -16.19 -14.35 23.58
N ILE A 3 -16.57 -13.41 24.45
CA ILE A 3 -15.65 -12.58 25.25
C ILE A 3 -14.89 -13.40 26.29
N GLU A 4 -15.45 -14.53 26.70
CA GLU A 4 -14.86 -15.49 27.64
C GLU A 4 -13.57 -16.08 27.08
N ASN A 5 -13.49 -16.21 25.75
CA ASN A 5 -12.35 -16.75 25.02
C ASN A 5 -11.32 -15.70 24.63
N TRP A 6 -11.53 -14.42 24.98
CA TRP A 6 -10.54 -13.37 24.73
C TRP A 6 -9.37 -13.52 25.71
N PRO A 7 -8.14 -13.12 25.32
CA PRO A 7 -6.98 -13.17 26.20
C PRO A 7 -7.25 -12.42 27.51
N ILE A 8 -6.83 -12.99 28.63
CA ILE A 8 -6.91 -12.33 29.95
C ILE A 8 -5.77 -11.31 30.04
N CYS A 9 -6.06 -10.11 30.56
CA CYS A 9 -5.07 -9.08 30.81
C CYS A 9 -5.37 -8.32 32.11
N ASP A 10 -4.31 -7.85 32.78
CA ASP A 10 -4.43 -6.96 33.94
C ASP A 10 -4.59 -5.49 33.52
N PHE A 11 -4.06 -5.15 32.35
CA PHE A 11 -4.08 -3.81 31.75
C PHE A 11 -4.69 -3.89 30.35
N LEU A 12 -5.67 -3.05 30.08
CA LEU A 12 -6.36 -2.99 28.79
C LEU A 12 -6.15 -1.63 28.14
N ILE A 13 -5.62 -1.68 26.91
CA ILE A 13 -5.65 -0.58 25.96
C ILE A 13 -6.67 -0.96 24.89
N SER A 14 -7.78 -0.23 24.81
CA SER A 14 -8.84 -0.48 23.84
C SER A 14 -9.56 0.82 23.51
N PHE A 15 -9.98 0.96 22.25
CA PHE A 15 -10.61 2.18 21.75
C PHE A 15 -11.53 1.91 20.57
N PHE A 16 -12.59 2.70 20.47
CA PHE A 16 -13.56 2.65 19.39
C PHE A 16 -12.96 3.16 18.07
N SER A 17 -13.37 2.51 16.99
CA SER A 17 -13.24 2.98 15.62
C SER A 17 -14.33 2.33 14.79
N LYS A 18 -14.64 2.86 13.60
CA LYS A 18 -15.70 2.31 12.73
C LYS A 18 -15.51 0.81 12.48
N GLY A 19 -16.50 0.01 12.88
CA GLY A 19 -16.49 -1.46 12.79
C GLY A 19 -16.02 -2.19 14.06
N PHE A 20 -15.54 -1.47 15.07
CA PHE A 20 -15.13 -2.05 16.34
C PHE A 20 -16.34 -2.39 17.24
N PRO A 21 -16.45 -3.61 17.80
CA PRO A 21 -17.57 -4.01 18.64
C PRO A 21 -17.43 -3.46 20.07
N LEU A 22 -17.65 -2.15 20.26
CA LEU A 22 -17.46 -1.46 21.54
C LEU A 22 -18.21 -2.12 22.69
N GLN A 23 -19.46 -2.54 22.46
CA GLN A 23 -20.27 -3.21 23.50
C GLN A 23 -19.58 -4.48 24.01
N LYS A 24 -19.04 -5.33 23.12
CA LYS A 24 -18.32 -6.55 23.53
C LYS A 24 -17.06 -6.23 24.33
N ALA A 25 -16.37 -5.13 24.00
CA ALA A 25 -15.19 -4.71 24.75
C ALA A 25 -15.57 -4.19 26.15
N ILE A 26 -16.69 -3.48 26.28
CA ILE A 26 -17.26 -3.09 27.58
C ILE A 26 -17.66 -4.34 28.38
N ASP A 27 -18.34 -5.31 27.76
CA ASP A 27 -18.73 -6.56 28.41
C ASP A 27 -17.50 -7.35 28.90
N TYR A 28 -16.42 -7.37 28.11
CA TYR A 28 -15.13 -7.93 28.52
C TYR A 28 -14.54 -7.20 29.73
N VAL A 29 -14.58 -5.86 29.77
CA VAL A 29 -14.12 -5.07 30.92
C VAL A 29 -14.95 -5.38 32.17
N ASN A 30 -16.26 -5.50 32.02
CA ASN A 30 -17.16 -5.86 33.12
C ASN A 30 -16.87 -7.27 33.66
N LEU A 31 -16.57 -8.22 32.77
CA LEU A 31 -16.23 -9.60 33.10
C LEU A 31 -14.84 -9.73 33.77
N ARG A 32 -13.80 -9.10 33.21
CA ARG A 32 -12.39 -9.31 33.59
C ARG A 32 -11.80 -8.23 34.49
N LYS A 33 -12.45 -7.06 34.57
CA LYS A 33 -12.06 -5.90 35.40
C LYS A 33 -10.57 -5.49 35.29
N PRO A 34 -10.02 -5.37 34.06
CA PRO A 34 -8.66 -4.87 33.86
C PRO A 34 -8.57 -3.37 34.20
N TYR A 35 -7.36 -2.86 34.37
CA TYR A 35 -7.11 -1.43 34.36
C TYR A 35 -7.17 -0.90 32.93
N CYS A 36 -8.16 -0.05 32.65
CA CYS A 36 -8.34 0.57 31.34
C CYS A 36 -7.57 1.89 31.27
N ILE A 37 -6.67 2.03 30.28
CA ILE A 37 -5.98 3.30 30.01
C ILE A 37 -6.95 4.37 29.50
N ASN A 38 -7.90 3.96 28.66
CA ASN A 38 -9.02 4.77 28.23
C ASN A 38 -10.31 4.07 28.66
N ASP A 39 -11.20 4.79 29.33
CA ASP A 39 -12.49 4.25 29.72
C ASP A 39 -13.36 4.01 28.48
N LEU A 40 -13.78 2.76 28.28
CA LEU A 40 -14.54 2.34 27.09
C LEU A 40 -15.97 2.86 27.08
N GLU A 41 -16.57 3.02 28.25
CA GLU A 41 -17.94 3.51 28.36
C GLU A 41 -17.99 4.99 28.00
N MET A 42 -17.02 5.78 28.47
CA MET A 42 -16.86 7.19 28.12
C MET A 42 -16.63 7.43 26.63
N GLN A 43 -16.17 6.43 25.87
CA GLN A 43 -16.05 6.58 24.41
C GLN A 43 -17.41 6.70 23.72
N ARG A 44 -18.50 6.26 24.35
CA ARG A 44 -19.86 6.47 23.83
C ARG A 44 -20.24 7.96 23.83
N LEU A 45 -19.74 8.73 24.81
CA LEU A 45 -19.96 10.18 24.88
C LEU A 45 -19.31 10.91 23.70
N LEU A 46 -18.15 10.43 23.22
CA LEU A 46 -17.43 11.03 22.08
C LEU A 46 -18.21 10.92 20.76
N LEU A 47 -19.21 10.04 20.68
CA LEU A 47 -20.07 9.89 19.51
C LEU A 47 -21.12 11.01 19.41
N ASP A 48 -21.39 11.73 20.49
CA ASP A 48 -22.36 12.82 20.52
C ASP A 48 -21.67 14.16 20.82
N ARG A 49 -21.51 15.00 19.79
CA ARG A 49 -20.85 16.30 19.92
C ARG A 49 -21.55 17.21 20.94
N ARG A 50 -22.87 17.10 21.15
CA ARG A 50 -23.59 17.91 22.15
C ARG A 50 -23.07 17.61 23.55
N LEU A 51 -22.86 16.33 23.85
CA LEU A 51 -22.38 15.88 25.16
C LEU A 51 -20.91 16.24 25.37
N VAL A 52 -20.07 16.07 24.35
CA VAL A 52 -18.67 16.54 24.35
C VAL A 52 -18.62 18.02 24.70
N LEU A 53 -19.41 18.83 24.00
CA LEU A 53 -19.48 20.27 24.17
C LEU A 53 -20.01 20.68 25.56
N LYS A 54 -21.03 20.01 26.10
CA LYS A 54 -21.52 20.23 27.46
C LYS A 54 -20.45 19.93 28.51
N LEU A 55 -19.71 18.84 28.32
CA LEU A 55 -18.63 18.48 29.23
C LEU A 55 -17.47 19.49 29.17
N LEU A 56 -17.14 20.01 27.98
CA LEU A 56 -16.15 21.07 27.81
C LEU A 56 -16.53 22.36 28.56
N ASP A 57 -17.79 22.80 28.45
CA ASP A 57 -18.27 24.00 29.17
C ASP A 57 -18.12 23.83 30.69
N ALA A 58 -18.41 22.63 31.17
CA ALA A 58 -18.45 22.34 32.57
C ALA A 58 -17.07 22.16 33.22
N ILE A 59 -16.04 21.85 32.42
CA ILE A 59 -14.63 21.94 32.83
C ILE A 59 -14.00 23.31 32.54
N HIS A 60 -14.82 24.29 32.15
CA HIS A 60 -14.40 25.64 31.79
C HIS A 60 -13.36 25.70 30.67
N ALA A 61 -13.38 24.72 29.76
CA ALA A 61 -12.59 24.77 28.54
C ALA A 61 -13.26 25.72 27.55
N SER A 62 -12.54 26.77 27.16
CA SER A 62 -13.02 27.76 26.18
C SER A 62 -13.44 27.05 24.87
N SER A 63 -14.65 27.30 24.39
CA SER A 63 -15.17 26.77 23.13
C SER A 63 -15.97 27.84 22.38
N PRO A 64 -16.17 27.73 21.05
CA PRO A 64 -16.91 28.73 20.29
C PRO A 64 -18.36 28.88 20.76
N LYS A 65 -18.91 30.09 20.63
CA LYS A 65 -20.33 30.33 20.89
C LYS A 65 -21.17 29.49 19.93
N ARG A 66 -22.22 28.84 20.43
CA ARG A 66 -22.96 27.82 19.69
C ARG A 66 -24.46 27.83 19.91
N LEU A 67 -25.19 27.30 18.93
CA LEU A 67 -26.64 27.04 18.93
C LEU A 67 -26.88 25.60 18.46
N PHE A 68 -27.64 24.83 19.23
CA PHE A 68 -28.12 23.51 18.84
C PHE A 68 -29.40 23.18 19.61
N VAL A 69 -30.21 22.29 19.04
CA VAL A 69 -31.41 21.77 19.70
C VAL A 69 -31.02 20.56 20.53
N ASP A 70 -31.51 20.50 21.77
CA ASP A 70 -31.26 19.41 22.70
C ASP A 70 -32.55 19.09 23.45
N ASN A 71 -33.38 18.28 22.81
CA ASN A 71 -34.71 17.88 23.29
C ASN A 71 -34.80 16.38 23.60
N ASN A 72 -33.80 15.59 23.15
CA ASN A 72 -33.79 14.13 23.23
C ASN A 72 -32.50 13.63 23.91
N GLN A 73 -32.62 12.50 24.61
CA GLN A 73 -31.46 11.78 25.11
C GLN A 73 -30.64 11.21 23.95
N SER A 74 -29.33 11.12 24.15
CA SER A 74 -28.42 10.58 23.15
C SER A 74 -28.65 9.08 22.98
N GLU A 75 -28.80 8.61 21.74
CA GLU A 75 -28.94 7.17 21.46
C GLU A 75 -27.68 6.36 21.80
N TRP A 76 -26.53 7.03 21.87
CA TRP A 76 -25.26 6.38 22.16
C TRP A 76 -25.02 6.18 23.65
N VAL A 77 -25.74 6.84 24.55
CA VAL A 77 -25.41 6.89 25.99
C VAL A 77 -26.49 6.20 26.84
N SER A 78 -26.07 5.32 27.76
CA SER A 78 -26.93 4.65 28.74
C SER A 78 -27.15 5.50 29.99
N ASP A 79 -28.24 5.23 30.73
CA ASP A 79 -28.52 5.91 32.01
C ASP A 79 -27.40 5.70 33.04
N GLU A 80 -26.81 4.51 33.07
CA GLU A 80 -25.64 4.19 33.92
C GLU A 80 -24.44 5.11 33.64
N LEU A 81 -24.17 5.38 32.36
CA LEU A 81 -23.09 6.28 31.96
C LEU A 81 -23.38 7.73 32.36
N ILE A 82 -24.64 8.17 32.28
CA ILE A 82 -25.07 9.50 32.72
C ILE A 82 -24.83 9.66 34.22
N GLU A 83 -25.23 8.67 35.03
CA GLU A 83 -24.97 8.66 36.46
C GLU A 83 -23.47 8.61 36.78
N LYS A 84 -22.70 7.80 36.05
CA LYS A 84 -21.23 7.74 36.18
C LYS A 84 -20.58 9.09 35.94
N ILE A 85 -21.00 9.81 34.90
CA ILE A 85 -20.52 11.16 34.59
C ILE A 85 -20.91 12.11 35.72
N LYS A 86 -22.19 12.13 36.10
CA LYS A 86 -22.69 12.99 37.19
C LYS A 86 -21.94 12.77 38.50
N ASN A 87 -21.66 11.52 38.87
CA ASN A 87 -20.95 11.18 40.09
C ASN A 87 -19.48 11.60 40.06
N ARG A 88 -18.84 11.59 38.88
CA ARG A 88 -17.43 11.96 38.73
C ARG A 88 -17.20 13.45 38.54
N THR A 89 -18.01 14.07 37.71
CA THR A 89 -17.81 15.44 37.26
C THR A 89 -18.74 16.42 37.98
N GLY A 90 -19.74 15.93 38.71
CA GLY A 90 -20.75 16.74 39.39
C GLY A 90 -21.84 17.27 38.45
N ILE A 91 -21.77 16.96 37.16
CA ILE A 91 -22.60 17.60 36.13
C ILE A 91 -23.73 16.67 35.69
N ASN A 92 -24.96 17.21 35.72
CA ASN A 92 -26.10 16.56 35.09
C ASN A 92 -26.20 17.00 33.62
N LEU A 93 -25.73 16.14 32.70
CA LEU A 93 -25.72 16.40 31.26
C LEU A 93 -27.12 16.68 30.65
N TYR A 94 -28.19 16.27 31.34
CA TYR A 94 -29.58 16.44 30.90
C TYR A 94 -30.39 17.33 31.85
N ALA A 95 -29.72 18.19 32.61
CA ALA A 95 -30.40 19.17 33.45
C ALA A 95 -31.32 20.08 32.61
N PRO A 96 -32.46 20.54 33.16
CA PRO A 96 -33.44 21.34 32.42
C PRO A 96 -32.86 22.59 31.74
N GLU A 97 -31.83 23.20 32.33
CA GLU A 97 -31.14 24.38 31.78
C GLU A 97 -30.44 24.13 30.43
N TYR A 98 -30.15 22.86 30.10
CA TYR A 98 -29.56 22.48 28.83
C TYR A 98 -30.61 22.09 27.77
N LYS A 99 -31.88 21.93 28.16
CA LYS A 99 -32.92 21.53 27.21
C LYS A 99 -33.31 22.71 26.33
N THR A 100 -33.35 22.46 25.03
CA THR A 100 -33.77 23.44 24.02
C THR A 100 -34.80 22.77 23.13
N ASN A 101 -36.04 23.29 23.17
CA ASN A 101 -37.18 22.74 22.43
C ASN A 101 -37.52 23.56 21.17
N GLY A 102 -36.85 24.69 20.94
CA GLY A 102 -37.02 25.50 19.75
C GLY A 102 -36.54 24.82 18.47
N LYS A 103 -36.81 25.46 17.33
CA LYS A 103 -36.27 25.08 16.02
C LYS A 103 -35.29 26.15 15.57
N ILE A 104 -34.19 25.72 14.95
CA ILE A 104 -33.27 26.64 14.30
C ILE A 104 -33.93 27.15 13.03
N VAL A 105 -34.12 28.47 12.97
CA VAL A 105 -34.74 29.14 11.83
C VAL A 105 -33.74 30.12 11.23
N GLN A 106 -33.56 30.05 9.92
CA GLN A 106 -32.82 31.06 9.18
C GLN A 106 -33.74 32.27 8.98
N ILE A 107 -33.47 33.35 9.72
CA ILE A 107 -34.34 34.54 9.77
C ILE A 107 -34.05 35.54 8.64
N ASP A 108 -32.83 35.51 8.10
CA ASP A 108 -32.44 36.26 6.91
C ASP A 108 -31.34 35.51 6.13
N ALA A 109 -30.79 36.13 5.08
CA ALA A 109 -29.79 35.49 4.24
C ALA A 109 -28.50 35.08 4.98
N ASP A 110 -28.14 35.76 6.06
CA ASP A 110 -26.87 35.62 6.77
C ASP A 110 -27.03 35.26 8.26
N THR A 111 -28.25 35.05 8.74
CA THR A 111 -28.53 34.93 10.17
C THR A 111 -29.46 33.77 10.50
N ILE A 112 -29.07 32.98 11.50
CA ILE A 112 -29.90 31.94 12.11
C ILE A 112 -30.28 32.31 13.55
N SER A 113 -31.43 31.82 14.01
CA SER A 113 -31.97 32.07 15.34
C SER A 113 -32.51 30.79 15.99
N LEU A 114 -32.29 30.65 17.29
CA LEU A 114 -32.88 29.64 18.16
C LEU A 114 -33.33 30.31 19.46
N ASP A 115 -34.64 30.31 19.75
CA ASP A 115 -35.24 30.91 20.96
C ASP A 115 -34.76 32.34 21.24
N GLY A 116 -34.63 33.16 20.18
CA GLY A 116 -34.17 34.55 20.25
C GLY A 116 -32.65 34.72 20.30
N LYS A 117 -31.86 33.65 20.46
CA LYS A 117 -30.40 33.69 20.35
C LYS A 117 -29.99 33.62 18.88
N ILE A 118 -29.18 34.60 18.46
CA ILE A 118 -28.80 34.79 17.07
C ILE A 118 -27.34 34.39 16.83
N LEU A 119 -27.07 33.77 15.68
CA LEU A 119 -25.74 33.53 15.13
C LEU A 119 -25.70 34.01 13.67
N LYS A 120 -24.69 34.83 13.34
CA LYS A 120 -24.50 35.43 12.00
C LYS A 120 -23.37 34.74 11.25
N LYS A 121 -23.46 34.71 9.93
CA LYS A 121 -22.37 34.23 9.07
C LYS A 121 -21.13 35.13 9.21
N PRO A 122 -19.91 34.56 9.18
CA PRO A 122 -19.65 33.14 8.98
C PRO A 122 -19.92 32.28 10.23
N PHE A 123 -20.47 31.09 10.02
CA PHE A 123 -20.68 30.09 11.08
C PHE A 123 -20.38 28.68 10.55
N VAL A 124 -20.12 27.77 11.47
CA VAL A 124 -19.82 26.36 11.22
C VAL A 124 -21.03 25.51 11.59
N GLU A 125 -21.44 24.59 10.73
CA GLU A 125 -22.48 23.60 10.97
C GLU A 125 -21.85 22.20 11.04
N LYS A 126 -21.96 21.55 12.19
CA LYS A 126 -21.43 20.20 12.45
C LYS A 126 -22.58 19.22 12.67
N PRO A 127 -22.57 18.02 12.07
CA PRO A 127 -23.48 16.94 12.46
C PRO A 127 -23.31 16.59 13.93
N ILE A 128 -24.39 16.18 14.61
CA ILE A 128 -24.32 15.75 16.02
C ILE A 128 -23.40 14.53 16.20
N CYS A 129 -23.41 13.60 15.24
CA CYS A 129 -22.55 12.42 15.27
C CYS A 129 -21.07 12.82 15.16
N GLY A 130 -20.25 12.43 16.14
CA GLY A 130 -18.80 12.66 16.18
C GLY A 130 -18.05 12.00 15.01
N GLU A 131 -18.58 10.89 14.48
CA GLU A 131 -18.00 10.14 13.35
C GLU A 131 -18.39 10.71 11.98
N ASP A 132 -19.37 11.62 11.94
CA ASP A 132 -19.71 12.33 10.71
C ASP A 132 -18.85 13.60 10.60
N HIS A 133 -18.00 13.61 9.57
CA HIS A 133 -17.05 14.68 9.29
C HIS A 133 -17.53 15.63 8.18
N ASN A 134 -18.80 15.58 7.78
CA ASN A 134 -19.41 16.48 6.80
C ASN A 134 -19.75 17.84 7.44
N ILE A 135 -18.72 18.63 7.71
CA ILE A 135 -18.81 19.93 8.39
C ILE A 135 -18.92 21.05 7.36
N TYR A 136 -19.90 21.93 7.51
CA TYR A 136 -20.15 23.02 6.56
C TYR A 136 -19.79 24.37 7.18
N ILE A 137 -19.19 25.25 6.38
CA ILE A 137 -18.87 26.63 6.79
C ILE A 137 -19.57 27.58 5.85
N TYR A 138 -20.53 28.32 6.38
CA TYR A 138 -21.34 29.25 5.59
C TYR A 138 -20.71 30.63 5.62
N TYR A 139 -20.56 31.27 4.45
CA TYR A 139 -19.99 32.61 4.35
C TYR A 139 -21.08 33.67 4.13
N PRO A 140 -20.91 34.89 4.67
CA PRO A 140 -21.88 35.96 4.51
C PRO A 140 -21.96 36.43 3.05
N GLN A 141 -23.12 36.98 2.66
CA GLN A 141 -23.31 37.53 1.31
C GLN A 141 -22.31 38.65 0.99
N SER A 142 -21.90 39.42 2.00
CA SER A 142 -20.90 40.49 1.86
C SER A 142 -19.53 40.00 1.37
N THR A 143 -19.20 38.72 1.56
CA THR A 143 -17.96 38.09 1.06
C THR A 143 -18.20 37.17 -0.14
N GLY A 144 -19.34 37.30 -0.82
CA GLY A 144 -19.71 36.48 -1.98
C GLY A 144 -20.59 35.26 -1.68
N GLY A 145 -20.98 35.05 -0.41
CA GLY A 145 -21.86 33.95 -0.01
C GLY A 145 -21.25 32.56 -0.20
N GLY A 146 -22.12 31.55 -0.32
CA GLY A 146 -21.73 30.15 -0.51
C GLY A 146 -21.35 29.41 0.78
N VAL A 147 -20.94 28.16 0.59
CA VAL A 147 -20.56 27.24 1.68
C VAL A 147 -19.27 26.51 1.33
N ARG A 148 -18.41 26.29 2.32
CA ARG A 148 -17.30 25.34 2.21
C ARG A 148 -17.66 24.05 2.93
N LYS A 149 -17.61 22.94 2.19
CA LYS A 149 -17.93 21.59 2.68
C LYS A 149 -16.64 20.87 3.03
N LEU A 150 -16.42 20.61 4.30
CA LEU A 150 -15.31 19.77 4.79
C LEU A 150 -15.77 18.31 4.75
N PHE A 151 -14.83 17.42 4.50
CA PHE A 151 -15.07 15.98 4.48
C PHE A 151 -13.81 15.23 4.89
N ARG A 152 -13.97 13.95 5.26
CA ARG A 152 -12.82 13.08 5.55
C ARG A 152 -11.94 13.00 4.31
N LYS A 153 -10.64 13.26 4.48
CA LYS A 153 -9.67 13.48 3.38
C LYS A 153 -9.75 12.38 2.32
N VAL A 154 -9.87 12.79 1.06
CA VAL A 154 -9.82 11.91 -0.12
C VAL A 154 -8.69 12.41 -1.03
N GLY A 155 -7.62 11.63 -1.14
CA GLY A 155 -6.41 12.04 -1.86
C GLY A 155 -5.77 13.30 -1.27
N ASN A 156 -5.74 14.39 -2.05
CA ASN A 156 -5.16 15.68 -1.65
C ASN A 156 -6.22 16.73 -1.25
N LYS A 157 -7.49 16.36 -1.17
CA LYS A 157 -8.57 17.27 -0.78
C LYS A 157 -9.13 16.96 0.61
N SER A 158 -9.52 18.01 1.32
CA SER A 158 -10.11 18.01 2.66
C SER A 158 -11.33 18.92 2.79
N SER A 159 -11.55 19.80 1.82
CA SER A 159 -12.78 20.57 1.67
C SER A 159 -13.00 21.00 0.22
N GLU A 160 -14.21 21.47 -0.09
CA GLU A 160 -14.57 22.07 -1.36
C GLU A 160 -15.51 23.26 -1.15
N PHE A 161 -15.34 24.33 -1.95
CA PHE A 161 -16.20 25.50 -1.90
C PHE A 161 -17.33 25.38 -2.93
N CYS A 162 -18.56 25.66 -2.50
CA CYS A 162 -19.76 25.60 -3.31
C CYS A 162 -20.49 26.95 -3.22
N PRO A 163 -20.46 27.78 -4.28
CA PRO A 163 -21.04 29.13 -4.23
C PRO A 163 -22.58 29.13 -4.27
N THR A 164 -23.21 28.05 -4.74
CA THR A 164 -24.66 27.99 -4.96
C THR A 164 -25.47 27.68 -3.71
N ILE A 165 -24.83 27.12 -2.67
CA ILE A 165 -25.53 26.71 -1.44
C ILE A 165 -25.33 27.80 -0.38
N THR A 166 -26.44 28.38 0.07
CA THR A 166 -26.46 29.44 1.08
C THR A 166 -27.30 29.11 2.30
N ASN A 167 -28.15 28.08 2.21
CA ASN A 167 -29.10 27.68 3.25
C ASN A 167 -28.54 26.54 4.08
N ILE A 168 -28.91 26.52 5.36
CA ILE A 168 -28.55 25.45 6.31
C ILE A 168 -29.19 24.12 5.91
N ARG A 169 -28.58 23.01 6.36
CA ARG A 169 -29.16 21.68 6.18
C ARG A 169 -30.37 21.48 7.09
N THR A 170 -31.36 20.74 6.62
CA THR A 170 -32.61 20.45 7.37
C THR A 170 -32.95 18.95 7.37
N ASP A 171 -32.08 18.12 6.82
CA ASP A 171 -32.19 16.66 6.68
C ASP A 171 -31.69 15.88 7.90
N GLY A 172 -31.25 16.58 8.94
CA GLY A 172 -30.70 15.99 10.15
C GLY A 172 -30.58 17.01 11.27
N GLU A 173 -29.93 16.59 12.35
CA GLU A 173 -29.68 17.43 13.52
C GLU A 173 -28.22 17.91 13.52
N TYR A 174 -28.05 19.22 13.78
CA TYR A 174 -26.76 19.90 13.62
C TYR A 174 -26.48 20.85 14.79
N ILE A 175 -25.19 21.10 15.01
CA ILE A 175 -24.66 22.12 15.91
C ILE A 175 -24.11 23.26 15.07
N TYR A 176 -24.50 24.48 15.40
CA TYR A 176 -24.05 25.70 14.74
C TYR A 176 -23.13 26.49 15.66
N GLU A 177 -21.90 26.72 15.24
CA GLU A 177 -20.86 27.38 16.03
C GLU A 177 -20.36 28.64 15.33
N GLU A 178 -19.95 29.63 16.12
CA GLU A 178 -19.28 30.83 15.61
C GLU A 178 -18.02 30.45 14.84
N PHE A 179 -17.86 31.00 13.64
CA PHE A 179 -16.65 30.79 12.86
C PHE A 179 -15.50 31.62 13.43
N MET A 180 -14.47 30.91 13.90
CA MET A 180 -13.30 31.51 14.52
C MET A 180 -12.22 31.79 13.46
N LYS A 181 -11.95 33.07 13.18
CA LYS A 181 -10.89 33.47 12.23
C LYS A 181 -9.52 33.33 12.90
N VAL A 182 -8.80 32.26 12.54
CA VAL A 182 -7.48 31.90 13.10
C VAL A 182 -6.38 32.84 12.61
N ASP A 183 -5.44 33.16 13.50
CA ASP A 183 -4.36 34.13 13.23
C ASP A 183 -3.41 33.66 12.10
N ASN A 184 -3.09 32.36 12.05
CA ASN A 184 -2.15 31.77 11.08
C ASN A 184 -2.80 30.80 10.08
N CYS A 185 -4.14 30.70 10.03
CA CYS A 185 -4.85 29.71 9.21
C CYS A 185 -4.44 28.25 9.48
N GLU A 186 -4.07 27.93 10.72
CA GLU A 186 -3.62 26.61 11.15
C GLU A 186 -4.51 26.03 12.26
N ASP A 187 -4.79 24.73 12.19
CA ASP A 187 -5.43 24.02 13.30
C ASP A 187 -4.32 23.47 14.23
N VAL A 188 -4.47 23.62 15.55
CA VAL A 188 -3.60 22.98 16.55
C VAL A 188 -4.22 21.64 16.92
N LYS A 189 -3.46 20.54 16.77
CA LYS A 189 -3.84 19.22 17.26
C LYS A 189 -3.04 18.89 18.50
N VAL A 190 -3.73 18.57 19.58
CA VAL A 190 -3.14 18.24 20.88
C VAL A 190 -3.36 16.76 21.19
N TYR A 191 -2.33 16.13 21.73
CA TYR A 191 -2.27 14.70 22.02
C TYR A 191 -1.80 14.48 23.46
N THR A 192 -2.69 14.03 24.34
CA THR A 192 -2.39 13.77 25.75
C THR A 192 -1.91 12.34 25.96
N ILE A 193 -1.07 12.15 26.98
CA ILE A 193 -0.68 10.83 27.50
C ILE A 193 -0.69 10.90 29.02
N GLY A 194 -1.82 10.52 29.60
CA GLY A 194 -2.11 10.82 30.99
C GLY A 194 -2.24 12.33 31.24
N GLU A 195 -2.32 12.68 32.51
CA GLU A 195 -2.69 14.03 32.96
C GLU A 195 -1.58 15.07 32.79
N ASN A 196 -0.32 14.63 32.70
CA ASN A 196 0.86 15.49 32.82
C ASN A 196 1.66 15.68 31.52
N TYR A 197 1.27 15.02 30.43
CA TYR A 197 1.96 15.12 29.15
C TYR A 197 0.99 15.43 28.03
N ALA A 198 1.33 16.45 27.24
CA ALA A 198 0.63 16.79 26.02
C ALA A 198 1.63 17.22 24.94
N HIS A 199 1.49 16.64 23.75
CA HIS A 199 2.21 17.03 22.54
C HIS A 199 1.28 17.81 21.62
N ALA A 200 1.78 18.82 20.91
CA ALA A 200 0.97 19.59 19.99
C ALA A 200 1.65 19.82 18.64
N GLU A 201 0.84 19.78 17.58
CA GLU A 201 1.27 19.99 16.21
C GLU A 201 0.30 20.93 15.50
N THR A 202 0.81 21.86 14.69
CA THR A 202 0.00 22.63 13.76
C THR A 202 -0.05 21.96 12.39
N ARG A 203 -1.17 22.20 11.71
CA ARG A 203 -1.36 21.84 10.30
C ARG A 203 -2.18 22.92 9.61
N LYS A 204 -2.06 23.01 8.29
CA LYS A 204 -2.90 23.89 7.48
C LYS A 204 -4.39 23.57 7.70
N SER A 205 -5.17 24.60 8.00
CA SER A 205 -6.61 24.46 8.22
C SER A 205 -7.33 24.06 6.92
N PRO A 206 -8.29 23.12 6.95
CA PRO A 206 -9.11 22.75 5.80
C PRO A 206 -9.92 23.91 5.20
N VAL A 207 -10.04 25.02 5.93
CA VAL A 207 -10.87 26.18 5.56
C VAL A 207 -10.21 27.07 4.51
N VAL A 208 -8.89 26.98 4.32
CA VAL A 208 -8.14 27.86 3.41
C VAL A 208 -8.53 27.61 1.94
N ASP A 209 -8.06 26.52 1.36
CA ASP A 209 -8.34 26.12 -0.02
C ASP A 209 -8.84 24.68 -0.14
N GLY A 210 -8.80 23.92 0.96
CA GLY A 210 -9.15 22.50 0.99
C GLY A 210 -8.05 21.57 0.49
N VAL A 211 -6.90 22.09 0.05
CA VAL A 211 -5.76 21.30 -0.44
C VAL A 211 -4.84 20.93 0.72
N VAL A 212 -4.59 19.63 0.88
CA VAL A 212 -3.70 19.09 1.90
C VAL A 212 -2.25 19.29 1.46
N CYS A 213 -1.49 20.06 2.24
CA CYS A 213 -0.05 20.24 2.02
C CYS A 213 0.69 18.95 2.36
N ARG A 214 1.49 18.43 1.41
CA ARG A 214 2.29 17.23 1.59
C ARG A 214 3.78 17.51 1.36
N ASN A 215 4.63 16.81 2.10
CA ASN A 215 6.07 16.82 1.89
C ASN A 215 6.47 15.96 0.66
N ALA A 216 7.77 15.91 0.34
CA ALA A 216 8.31 15.13 -0.77
C ALA A 216 8.05 13.61 -0.66
N GLU A 217 7.75 13.11 0.54
CA GLU A 217 7.41 11.70 0.82
C GLU A 217 5.89 11.45 0.75
N GLY A 218 5.09 12.46 0.41
CA GLY A 218 3.63 12.36 0.36
C GLY A 218 2.94 12.40 1.73
N LYS A 219 3.65 12.67 2.83
CA LYS A 219 3.05 12.83 4.18
C LYS A 219 2.51 14.24 4.35
N GLU A 220 1.41 14.40 5.08
CA GLU A 220 0.87 15.73 5.41
C GLU A 220 1.88 16.53 6.23
N VAL A 221 2.12 17.78 5.84
CA VAL A 221 3.05 18.67 6.53
C VAL A 221 2.47 19.06 7.88
N ARG A 222 3.27 18.90 8.93
CA ARG A 222 2.94 19.25 10.31
C ARG A 222 4.16 19.90 10.98
N TYR A 223 3.91 20.81 11.90
CA TYR A 223 4.95 21.47 12.67
C TYR A 223 4.67 21.31 14.15
N VAL A 224 5.68 20.88 14.92
CA VAL A 224 5.57 20.82 16.38
C VAL A 224 5.38 22.24 16.92
N THR A 225 4.45 22.42 17.85
CA THR A 225 4.19 23.70 18.51
C THR A 225 4.14 23.54 20.02
N ALA A 226 4.61 24.55 20.75
CA ALA A 226 4.52 24.56 22.20
C ALA A 226 3.10 24.92 22.64
N LEU A 227 2.64 24.30 23.73
CA LEU A 227 1.38 24.64 24.39
C LEU A 227 1.59 25.76 25.41
N SER A 228 0.65 26.71 25.49
CA SER A 228 0.59 27.68 26.59
C SER A 228 0.15 27.01 27.90
N GLU A 229 0.31 27.69 29.04
CA GLU A 229 -0.15 27.16 30.33
C GLU A 229 -1.67 26.94 30.36
N GLU A 230 -2.45 27.83 29.74
CA GLU A 230 -3.89 27.65 29.56
C GLU A 230 -4.20 26.38 28.74
N GLU A 231 -3.47 26.15 27.65
CA GLU A 231 -3.70 24.97 26.80
C GLU A 231 -3.26 23.66 27.46
N LYS A 232 -2.22 23.70 28.30
CA LYS A 232 -1.83 22.56 29.14
C LYS A 232 -2.90 22.24 30.18
N MET A 233 -3.52 23.27 30.78
CA MET A 233 -4.67 23.08 31.66
C MET A 233 -5.85 22.46 30.91
N PHE A 234 -6.16 22.91 29.69
CA PHE A 234 -7.18 22.26 28.85
C PHE A 234 -6.85 20.80 28.58
N ALA A 235 -5.59 20.47 28.24
CA ALA A 235 -5.15 19.11 28.00
C ALA A 235 -5.35 18.21 29.23
N ASN A 236 -4.97 18.70 30.42
CA ASN A 236 -5.17 17.99 31.68
C ASN A 236 -6.66 17.78 32.00
N SER A 237 -7.48 18.83 31.89
CA SER A 237 -8.91 18.77 32.17
C SER A 237 -9.65 17.87 31.18
N VAL A 238 -9.30 17.91 29.89
CA VAL A 238 -9.89 17.01 28.87
C VAL A 238 -9.52 15.56 29.14
N CYS A 239 -8.23 15.27 29.41
CA CYS A 239 -7.78 13.91 29.75
C CYS A 239 -8.57 13.33 30.94
N THR A 240 -8.70 14.11 32.01
CA THR A 240 -9.35 13.70 33.26
C THR A 240 -10.86 13.58 33.12
N ALA A 241 -11.53 14.56 32.52
CA ALA A 241 -12.99 14.60 32.44
C ALA A 241 -13.55 13.56 31.46
N PHE A 242 -12.85 13.29 30.35
CA PHE A 242 -13.26 12.29 29.38
C PHE A 242 -12.77 10.88 29.73
N LEU A 243 -11.95 10.73 30.79
CA LEU A 243 -11.29 9.48 31.19
C LEU A 243 -10.54 8.80 30.03
N GLN A 244 -9.91 9.62 29.19
CA GLN A 244 -9.11 9.17 28.05
C GLN A 244 -7.66 9.58 28.32
N ALA A 245 -6.85 8.69 28.90
CA ALA A 245 -5.45 9.01 29.17
C ALA A 245 -4.70 9.33 27.87
N VAL A 246 -4.92 8.52 26.83
CA VAL A 246 -4.46 8.82 25.48
C VAL A 246 -5.60 9.49 24.73
N CYS A 247 -5.53 10.81 24.53
CA CYS A 247 -6.59 11.57 23.91
C CYS A 247 -6.07 12.60 22.89
N GLY A 248 -6.70 12.66 21.72
CA GLY A 248 -6.49 13.71 20.72
C GLY A 248 -7.65 14.70 20.71
N PHE A 249 -7.35 16.00 20.72
CA PHE A 249 -8.35 17.06 20.58
C PHE A 249 -7.82 18.22 19.74
N ASP A 250 -8.75 19.00 19.18
CA ASP A 250 -8.46 20.08 18.25
C ASP A 250 -8.70 21.44 18.90
N LEU A 251 -7.80 22.38 18.61
CA LEU A 251 -7.76 23.69 19.22
C LEU A 251 -7.51 24.78 18.16
N LEU A 252 -8.17 25.93 18.32
CA LEU A 252 -7.94 27.13 17.53
C LEU A 252 -7.37 28.25 18.39
N ARG A 253 -6.31 28.90 17.91
CA ARG A 253 -5.72 30.10 18.53
C ARG A 253 -6.25 31.34 17.80
N VAL A 254 -6.94 32.21 18.54
CA VAL A 254 -7.54 33.43 18.00
C VAL A 254 -7.29 34.60 18.95
N ARG A 255 -6.56 35.61 18.47
CA ARG A 255 -6.29 36.86 19.21
C ARG A 255 -5.73 36.60 20.61
N GLY A 256 -4.81 35.64 20.72
CA GLY A 256 -4.16 35.28 21.98
C GLY A 256 -5.00 34.44 22.95
N LYS A 257 -6.18 33.95 22.54
CA LYS A 257 -6.99 32.97 23.28
C LYS A 257 -7.07 31.65 22.54
N SER A 258 -7.28 30.58 23.30
CA SER A 258 -7.36 29.22 22.77
C SER A 258 -8.74 28.62 22.96
N PHE A 259 -9.28 27.99 21.92
CA PHE A 259 -10.63 27.42 21.90
C PHE A 259 -10.59 25.96 21.48
N VAL A 260 -11.10 25.06 22.32
CA VAL A 260 -11.28 23.64 22.01
C VAL A 260 -12.50 23.48 21.11
N ILE A 261 -12.32 22.82 19.96
CA ILE A 261 -13.35 22.70 18.92
C ILE A 261 -13.79 21.26 18.64
N ASP A 262 -12.99 20.27 19.04
CA ASP A 262 -13.31 18.86 18.89
C ASP A 262 -12.51 17.98 19.85
N VAL A 263 -13.09 16.88 20.34
CA VAL A 263 -12.41 15.88 21.19
C VAL A 263 -12.63 14.50 20.56
N ASN A 264 -11.55 13.83 20.15
CA ASN A 264 -11.62 12.62 19.34
C ASN A 264 -11.44 11.32 20.16
N GLY A 265 -10.99 11.40 21.42
CA GLY A 265 -10.54 10.23 22.17
C GLY A 265 -9.22 9.69 21.64
N TRP A 266 -9.08 8.36 21.54
CA TRP A 266 -7.80 7.72 21.23
C TRP A 266 -7.14 8.25 19.95
N SER A 267 -5.96 8.85 20.09
CA SER A 267 -5.19 9.38 18.97
C SER A 267 -3.69 9.39 19.26
N PHE A 268 -2.88 8.99 18.28
CA PHE A 268 -1.43 9.04 18.36
C PHE A 268 -0.84 9.99 17.31
N VAL A 269 0.27 10.61 17.70
CA VAL A 269 1.17 11.33 16.80
C VAL A 269 1.83 10.35 15.81
N LYS A 270 2.10 10.81 14.60
CA LYS A 270 2.64 10.00 13.51
C LYS A 270 4.01 10.51 13.08
N GLY A 271 5.00 9.62 13.02
CA GLY A 271 6.34 9.93 12.52
C GLY A 271 7.19 10.78 13.48
N ASN A 272 6.95 10.65 14.79
CA ASN A 272 7.73 11.34 15.83
C ASN A 272 8.23 10.31 16.84
N ASP A 273 9.52 9.97 16.77
CA ASP A 273 10.13 8.93 17.61
C ASP A 273 10.19 9.35 19.09
N GLU A 274 10.43 10.64 19.37
CA GLU A 274 10.43 11.17 20.74
C GLU A 274 9.05 11.03 21.40
N TYR A 275 7.97 11.26 20.64
CA TYR A 275 6.62 11.01 21.12
C TYR A 275 6.40 9.52 21.43
N TYR A 276 6.89 8.61 20.58
CA TYR A 276 6.76 7.17 20.82
C TYR A 276 7.48 6.71 22.09
N ASP A 277 8.70 7.19 22.29
CA ASP A 277 9.49 6.88 23.48
C ASP A 277 8.83 7.42 24.75
N ASN A 278 8.37 8.69 24.71
CA ASN A 278 7.65 9.30 25.83
C ASN A 278 6.33 8.59 26.12
N CYS A 279 5.56 8.25 25.09
CA CYS A 279 4.32 7.51 25.21
C CYS A 279 4.52 6.17 25.92
N ALA A 280 5.46 5.36 25.41
CA ALA A 280 5.76 4.05 25.99
C ALA A 280 6.25 4.16 27.44
N ARG A 281 7.11 5.15 27.72
CA ARG A 281 7.62 5.41 29.08
C ARG A 281 6.50 5.80 30.04
N ILE A 282 5.63 6.73 29.66
CA ILE A 282 4.55 7.22 30.52
C ILE A 282 3.51 6.13 30.77
N LEU A 283 3.07 5.43 29.72
CA LEU A 283 2.13 4.31 29.87
C LEU A 283 2.70 3.21 30.78
N ARG A 284 3.99 2.88 30.64
CA ARG A 284 4.69 1.97 31.55
C ARG A 284 4.65 2.45 33.00
N CYS A 285 4.86 3.74 33.25
CA CYS A 285 4.80 4.29 34.61
C CYS A 285 3.39 4.18 35.19
N LEU A 286 2.36 4.55 34.42
CA LEU A 286 0.95 4.41 34.82
C LEU A 286 0.61 2.96 35.19
N PHE A 287 1.07 2.00 34.40
CA PHE A 287 0.87 0.58 34.69
C PHE A 287 1.57 0.12 35.99
N LEU A 288 2.81 0.56 36.21
CA LEU A 288 3.56 0.22 37.42
C LEU A 288 2.95 0.86 38.67
N GLU A 289 2.51 2.11 38.59
CA GLU A 289 1.83 2.82 39.66
C GLU A 289 0.52 2.12 40.05
N TYR A 290 -0.30 1.77 39.06
CA TYR A 290 -1.54 1.04 39.31
C TYR A 290 -1.28 -0.36 39.91
N ALA A 291 -0.27 -1.08 39.42
CA ALA A 291 0.13 -2.37 39.97
C ALA A 291 0.52 -2.27 41.46
N ALA A 292 1.22 -1.19 41.83
CA ALA A 292 1.61 -0.92 43.21
C ALA A 292 0.39 -0.60 44.10
N GLN A 293 -0.53 0.26 43.63
CA GLN A 293 -1.73 0.66 44.36
C GLN A 293 -2.67 -0.50 44.66
N ARG A 294 -2.82 -1.44 43.72
CA ARG A 294 -3.72 -2.60 43.89
C ARG A 294 -3.18 -3.65 44.87
N ASN A 295 -2.07 -3.37 45.57
CA ASN A 295 -1.43 -4.27 46.51
C ASN A 295 -1.26 -5.65 45.86
N ILE A 296 -0.81 -5.68 44.60
CA ILE A 296 -0.40 -6.92 43.95
C ILE A 296 0.92 -7.36 44.59
N LYS A 297 0.82 -7.74 45.87
CA LYS A 297 1.89 -8.28 46.70
C LYS A 297 2.43 -9.50 45.97
N SER A 298 3.69 -9.39 45.56
CA SER A 298 4.63 -10.49 45.29
C SER A 298 4.15 -11.68 44.44
N SER A 299 3.08 -11.55 43.66
CA SER A 299 2.71 -12.52 42.63
C SER A 299 3.23 -12.11 41.24
N ILE A 300 3.74 -10.88 41.10
CA ILE A 300 4.32 -10.34 39.85
C ILE A 300 5.74 -10.87 39.58
N VAL A 301 6.36 -11.60 40.52
CA VAL A 301 7.53 -12.46 40.25
C VAL A 301 7.41 -13.81 40.99
N LYS A 302 6.23 -14.44 40.93
CA LYS A 302 6.30 -15.86 40.57
C LYS A 302 6.38 -15.84 39.06
N GLU A 303 7.26 -16.62 38.47
CA GLU A 303 7.09 -17.04 37.09
C GLU A 303 5.66 -17.59 36.98
N GLN A 304 4.68 -16.73 36.69
CA GLN A 304 3.47 -17.18 36.02
C GLN A 304 4.05 -17.93 34.84
N ASN A 305 3.84 -19.24 34.81
CA ASN A 305 4.29 -20.10 33.74
C ASN A 305 3.94 -19.42 32.42
N PHE A 306 4.89 -18.67 31.85
CA PHE A 306 4.77 -18.00 30.56
C PHE A 306 4.59 -19.04 29.43
N ASN A 307 4.63 -20.33 29.79
CA ASN A 307 4.27 -21.49 28.99
C ASN A 307 2.83 -21.46 28.45
N THR A 308 1.93 -20.58 28.91
CA THR A 308 0.58 -20.45 28.35
C THR A 308 0.40 -19.31 27.35
N ARG A 309 1.43 -18.48 27.10
CA ARG A 309 1.37 -17.47 26.03
C ARG A 309 1.96 -18.05 24.76
N TRP A 310 1.16 -18.12 23.70
CA TRP A 310 1.65 -18.48 22.36
C TRP A 310 2.80 -17.54 22.00
N LYS A 311 4.02 -18.07 21.91
CA LYS A 311 5.21 -17.35 21.43
C LYS A 311 5.49 -17.80 20.01
N LEU A 312 5.90 -16.86 19.15
CA LEU A 312 6.28 -17.18 17.79
C LEU A 312 7.46 -18.17 17.81
N LYS A 313 7.25 -19.38 17.29
CA LYS A 313 8.28 -20.43 17.25
C LYS A 313 9.13 -20.37 15.99
N GLY A 314 8.59 -19.88 14.89
CA GLY A 314 9.39 -19.61 13.72
C GLY A 314 8.68 -18.71 12.73
N PHE A 315 9.47 -18.04 11.93
CA PHE A 315 9.00 -17.14 10.88
C PHE A 315 9.53 -17.62 9.53
N ILE A 316 8.63 -18.01 8.64
CA ILE A 316 8.97 -18.47 7.29
C ILE A 316 8.31 -17.53 6.30
N SER A 317 9.08 -16.99 5.35
CA SER A 317 8.52 -16.08 4.35
C SER A 317 9.22 -16.19 3.00
N VAL A 318 8.42 -16.05 1.94
CA VAL A 318 8.87 -16.04 0.55
C VAL A 318 8.64 -14.65 -0.03
N PHE A 319 9.71 -14.01 -0.45
CA PHE A 319 9.76 -12.66 -0.97
C PHE A 319 10.06 -12.69 -2.47
N ARG A 320 9.41 -11.81 -3.23
CA ARG A 320 9.88 -11.45 -4.58
C ARG A 320 10.98 -10.38 -4.50
N HIS A 321 11.70 -10.18 -5.60
CA HIS A 321 12.62 -9.04 -5.71
C HIS A 321 11.90 -7.69 -5.56
N GLY A 322 12.64 -6.68 -5.11
CA GLY A 322 12.19 -5.29 -5.04
C GLY A 322 12.04 -4.64 -6.42
N ASP A 323 11.68 -3.36 -6.42
CA ASP A 323 11.40 -2.59 -7.63
C ASP A 323 12.59 -2.53 -8.62
N ARG A 324 12.28 -2.54 -9.92
CA ARG A 324 13.26 -2.68 -11.01
C ARG A 324 12.85 -1.93 -12.27
N THR A 325 13.82 -1.59 -13.12
CA THR A 325 13.54 -1.03 -14.45
C THR A 325 12.87 -2.06 -15.37
N PRO A 326 12.02 -1.64 -16.34
CA PRO A 326 11.45 -2.53 -17.33
C PRO A 326 12.55 -3.26 -18.10
N LYS A 327 12.35 -4.56 -18.31
CA LYS A 327 13.31 -5.41 -19.01
C LYS A 327 12.96 -5.47 -20.48
N GLN A 328 13.87 -5.03 -21.34
CA GLN A 328 13.70 -5.07 -22.78
C GLN A 328 14.54 -6.21 -23.38
N LYS A 329 14.04 -6.80 -24.47
CA LYS A 329 14.71 -7.88 -25.19
C LYS A 329 14.49 -7.76 -26.70
N MET A 330 15.53 -8.03 -27.48
CA MET A 330 15.48 -8.15 -28.94
C MET A 330 16.02 -9.50 -29.35
N LYS A 331 15.30 -10.17 -30.26
CA LYS A 331 15.57 -11.53 -30.70
C LYS A 331 15.94 -11.50 -32.18
N PHE A 332 17.08 -12.08 -32.51
CA PHE A 332 17.60 -12.22 -33.86
C PHE A 332 17.78 -13.70 -34.20
N HIS A 333 17.62 -14.03 -35.48
CA HIS A 333 17.83 -15.38 -36.00
C HIS A 333 18.85 -15.29 -37.12
N PHE A 334 20.09 -15.70 -36.82
CA PHE A 334 21.20 -15.70 -37.76
C PHE A 334 21.65 -17.15 -37.98
N LYS A 335 22.14 -17.47 -39.17
CA LYS A 335 22.67 -18.79 -39.57
C LYS A 335 24.12 -18.72 -40.05
N SER A 336 24.70 -17.53 -40.11
CA SER A 336 26.04 -17.27 -40.66
C SER A 336 27.15 -17.70 -39.72
N LYS A 337 28.29 -18.05 -40.33
CA LYS A 337 29.49 -18.53 -39.63
C LYS A 337 29.99 -17.59 -38.52
N PRO A 338 30.02 -16.24 -38.67
CA PRO A 338 30.51 -15.35 -37.62
C PRO A 338 29.78 -15.53 -36.29
N PHE A 339 28.45 -15.69 -36.31
CA PHE A 339 27.66 -15.91 -35.09
C PHE A 339 27.75 -17.34 -34.56
N ILE A 340 27.85 -18.35 -35.43
CA ILE A 340 28.05 -19.75 -35.00
C ILE A 340 29.39 -19.90 -34.28
N ASN A 341 30.44 -19.20 -34.75
CA ASN A 341 31.76 -19.22 -34.12
C ASN A 341 31.74 -18.70 -32.67
N LEU A 342 30.80 -17.80 -32.32
CA LEU A 342 30.63 -17.33 -30.94
C LEU A 342 30.18 -18.43 -29.97
N LEU A 343 29.61 -19.54 -30.47
CA LEU A 343 29.26 -20.68 -29.62
C LEU A 343 30.49 -21.44 -29.13
N LYS A 344 31.66 -21.28 -29.77
CA LYS A 344 32.91 -22.00 -29.45
C LYS A 344 32.70 -23.53 -29.30
N GLY A 345 31.78 -24.10 -30.09
CA GLY A 345 31.42 -25.52 -30.06
C GLY A 345 30.42 -25.94 -28.97
N SER A 346 29.95 -25.02 -28.12
CA SER A 346 28.95 -25.33 -27.08
C SER A 346 27.59 -25.70 -27.68
N LYS A 347 26.99 -26.77 -27.17
CA LYS A 347 25.62 -27.18 -27.48
C LYS A 347 24.56 -26.55 -26.55
N GLU A 348 25.01 -25.85 -25.51
CA GLU A 348 24.16 -25.23 -24.49
C GLU A 348 24.07 -23.70 -24.64
N GLU A 349 23.11 -23.08 -23.95
CA GLU A 349 22.92 -21.63 -23.95
C GLU A 349 24.13 -20.90 -23.35
N ILE A 350 24.70 -19.96 -24.11
CA ILE A 350 25.79 -19.10 -23.64
C ILE A 350 25.24 -17.72 -23.31
N ILE A 351 25.65 -17.16 -22.16
CA ILE A 351 25.26 -15.80 -21.73
C ILE A 351 26.51 -14.93 -21.65
N LEU A 352 26.65 -14.02 -22.62
CA LEU A 352 27.72 -13.03 -22.69
C LEU A 352 27.31 -11.77 -21.93
N ARG A 353 28.16 -11.31 -20.99
CA ARG A 353 27.85 -10.18 -20.08
C ARG A 353 28.96 -9.14 -20.01
N ASN A 354 30.21 -9.53 -20.24
CA ASN A 354 31.36 -8.65 -20.06
C ASN A 354 31.53 -7.73 -21.28
N SER A 355 32.08 -6.54 -21.09
CA SER A 355 32.25 -5.56 -22.19
C SER A 355 33.09 -6.11 -23.34
N GLU A 356 34.11 -6.94 -23.07
CA GLU A 356 34.90 -7.63 -24.11
C GLU A 356 34.06 -8.64 -24.90
N GLN A 357 33.27 -9.46 -24.21
CA GLN A 357 32.38 -10.43 -24.86
C GLN A 357 31.31 -9.75 -25.71
N LEU A 358 30.79 -8.61 -25.26
CA LEU A 358 29.84 -7.83 -26.06
C LEU A 358 30.50 -7.23 -27.31
N LYS A 359 31.78 -6.82 -27.21
CA LYS A 359 32.57 -6.39 -28.38
C LYS A 359 32.79 -7.53 -29.38
N GLU A 360 32.98 -8.77 -28.91
CA GLU A 360 33.05 -9.94 -29.82
C GLU A 360 31.77 -10.10 -30.64
N VAL A 361 30.60 -9.86 -30.05
CA VAL A 361 29.32 -9.92 -30.78
C VAL A 361 29.20 -8.78 -31.81
N VAL A 362 29.67 -7.58 -31.47
CA VAL A 362 29.72 -6.45 -32.42
C VAL A 362 30.62 -6.79 -33.61
N LYS A 363 31.81 -7.34 -33.35
CA LYS A 363 32.75 -7.77 -34.38
C LYS A 363 32.13 -8.83 -35.29
N ALA A 364 31.46 -9.83 -34.72
CA ALA A 364 30.76 -10.84 -35.51
C ALA A 364 29.65 -10.24 -36.39
N ALA A 365 28.94 -9.21 -35.91
CA ALA A 365 27.94 -8.50 -36.70
C ALA A 365 28.56 -7.66 -37.83
N GLU A 366 29.75 -7.08 -37.63
CA GLU A 366 30.51 -6.36 -38.65
C GLU A 366 31.03 -7.29 -39.74
N GLU A 367 31.65 -8.42 -39.34
CA GLU A 367 32.09 -9.46 -40.28
C GLU A 367 30.91 -10.00 -41.10
N ALA A 368 29.74 -10.24 -40.47
CA ALA A 368 28.55 -10.69 -41.18
C ALA A 368 27.99 -9.63 -42.16
N TYR A 369 28.12 -8.35 -41.82
CA TYR A 369 27.69 -7.22 -42.65
C TYR A 369 28.58 -7.05 -43.88
N GLU A 370 29.91 -7.13 -43.70
CA GLU A 370 30.88 -7.08 -44.80
C GLU A 370 30.72 -8.26 -45.75
N LEU A 371 30.47 -9.45 -45.20
CA LEU A 371 30.23 -10.67 -45.98
C LEU A 371 28.83 -10.73 -46.61
N LYS A 372 27.92 -9.79 -46.29
CA LYS A 372 26.52 -9.75 -46.74
C LYS A 372 25.80 -11.10 -46.62
N CYS A 373 26.08 -11.84 -45.54
CA CYS A 373 25.63 -13.22 -45.37
C CYS A 373 24.33 -13.36 -44.54
N GLU A 374 23.73 -12.24 -44.12
CA GLU A 374 22.47 -12.15 -43.38
C GLU A 374 21.67 -10.92 -43.85
N ASP A 375 20.46 -10.76 -43.31
CA ASP A 375 19.66 -9.55 -43.48
C ASP A 375 20.39 -8.31 -42.93
N LEU A 376 20.76 -7.41 -43.84
CA LEU A 376 21.52 -6.18 -43.54
C LEU A 376 20.79 -5.27 -42.56
N ALA A 377 19.45 -5.18 -42.62
CA ALA A 377 18.67 -4.34 -41.72
C ALA A 377 18.69 -4.89 -40.28
N LEU A 378 18.62 -6.23 -40.13
CA LEU A 378 18.74 -6.87 -38.82
C LEU A 378 20.16 -6.75 -38.23
N LEU A 379 21.19 -6.79 -39.07
CA LEU A 379 22.57 -6.57 -38.65
C LEU A 379 22.81 -5.12 -38.19
N GLU A 380 22.31 -4.13 -38.93
CA GLU A 380 22.37 -2.71 -38.54
C GLU A 380 21.63 -2.46 -37.23
N GLN A 381 20.45 -3.07 -37.07
CA GLN A 381 19.69 -2.99 -35.82
C GLN A 381 20.47 -3.60 -34.64
N LEU A 382 21.09 -4.78 -34.82
CA LEU A 382 21.92 -5.41 -33.78
C LEU A 382 23.11 -4.51 -33.42
N LYS A 383 23.83 -3.98 -34.41
CA LYS A 383 24.95 -3.06 -34.21
C LYS A 383 24.49 -1.83 -33.43
N TYR A 384 23.42 -1.17 -33.87
CA TYR A 384 22.87 0.02 -33.21
C TYR A 384 22.54 -0.24 -31.73
N ILE A 385 21.85 -1.35 -31.44
CA ILE A 385 21.50 -1.73 -30.07
C ILE A 385 22.76 -1.95 -29.23
N LEU A 386 23.74 -2.70 -29.73
CA LEU A 386 24.97 -2.98 -28.97
C LEU A 386 25.82 -1.72 -28.78
N TYR A 387 25.93 -0.84 -29.78
CA TYR A 387 26.64 0.42 -29.68
C TYR A 387 26.04 1.35 -28.62
N ARG A 388 24.71 1.50 -28.59
CA ARG A 388 24.03 2.36 -27.60
C ARG A 388 23.93 1.72 -26.22
N LYS A 389 23.71 0.40 -26.14
CA LYS A 389 23.27 -0.25 -24.89
C LYS A 389 24.31 -1.14 -24.22
N SER A 390 25.43 -1.46 -24.87
CA SER A 390 26.50 -2.28 -24.26
C SER A 390 27.09 -1.70 -22.98
N LYS A 391 27.07 -0.37 -22.84
CA LYS A 391 27.53 0.34 -21.64
C LYS A 391 26.49 0.39 -20.51
N LEU A 392 25.22 0.07 -20.81
CA LEU A 392 24.18 0.07 -19.79
C LEU A 392 24.39 -1.12 -18.83
N PRO A 393 24.23 -0.90 -17.52
CA PRO A 393 24.25 -1.97 -16.54
C PRO A 393 23.25 -3.08 -16.89
N GLY A 394 23.67 -4.34 -16.75
CA GLY A 394 22.82 -5.51 -16.96
C GLY A 394 22.65 -5.97 -18.41
N THR A 395 23.16 -5.21 -19.39
CA THR A 395 23.11 -5.62 -20.80
C THR A 395 23.83 -6.95 -21.01
N LYS A 396 23.13 -7.90 -21.65
CA LYS A 396 23.64 -9.24 -21.93
C LYS A 396 23.15 -9.77 -23.26
N VAL A 397 23.97 -10.59 -23.90
CA VAL A 397 23.62 -11.32 -25.12
C VAL A 397 23.52 -12.81 -24.79
N GLN A 398 22.38 -13.41 -25.10
CA GLN A 398 22.17 -14.85 -24.95
C GLN A 398 22.20 -15.52 -26.31
N LEU A 399 23.06 -16.53 -26.45
CA LEU A 399 23.16 -17.35 -27.64
C LEU A 399 22.46 -18.68 -27.34
N LYS A 400 21.36 -18.94 -28.06
CA LYS A 400 20.56 -20.15 -27.89
C LYS A 400 20.63 -20.98 -29.17
N PRO A 401 21.52 -21.99 -29.23
CA PRO A 401 21.49 -22.96 -30.29
C PRO A 401 20.40 -24.00 -30.04
N SER A 402 19.75 -24.47 -31.09
CA SER A 402 18.78 -25.54 -31.08
C SER A 402 19.23 -26.57 -32.10
N TYR A 403 19.53 -27.79 -31.64
CA TYR A 403 19.95 -28.89 -32.49
C TYR A 403 18.79 -29.84 -32.76
N ASN A 404 18.80 -30.50 -33.91
CA ASN A 404 17.89 -31.60 -34.17
C ASN A 404 18.30 -32.81 -33.30
N LYS A 405 17.34 -33.42 -32.60
CA LYS A 405 17.58 -34.58 -31.74
C LYS A 405 18.02 -35.82 -32.52
N GLU A 406 17.65 -35.93 -33.79
CA GLU A 406 17.93 -37.09 -34.64
C GLU A 406 19.22 -36.94 -35.44
N THR A 407 19.47 -35.78 -36.06
CA THR A 407 20.64 -35.56 -36.93
C THR A 407 21.82 -34.89 -36.22
N GLY A 408 21.63 -34.33 -35.03
CA GLY A 408 22.66 -33.59 -34.30
C GLY A 408 23.08 -32.24 -34.94
N GLU A 409 22.48 -31.87 -36.07
CA GLU A 409 22.75 -30.61 -36.78
C GLU A 409 22.04 -29.42 -36.13
N LEU A 410 22.64 -28.22 -36.27
CA LEU A 410 22.10 -26.97 -35.76
C LEU A 410 20.83 -26.59 -36.56
N LYS A 411 19.66 -26.84 -35.99
CA LYS A 411 18.35 -26.52 -36.58
C LYS A 411 18.08 -25.02 -36.57
N LYS A 412 18.37 -24.35 -35.45
CA LYS A 412 18.06 -22.93 -35.26
C LYS A 412 19.06 -22.29 -34.32
N PHE A 413 19.54 -21.10 -34.65
CA PHE A 413 20.33 -20.27 -33.75
C PHE A 413 19.58 -18.98 -33.47
N GLN A 414 19.45 -18.65 -32.19
CA GLN A 414 18.77 -17.45 -31.74
C GLN A 414 19.69 -16.62 -30.86
N LEU A 415 19.94 -15.38 -31.28
CA LEU A 415 20.69 -14.39 -30.52
C LEU A 415 19.70 -13.44 -29.85
N ILE A 416 19.78 -13.30 -28.52
CA ILE A 416 18.87 -12.45 -27.75
C ILE A 416 19.66 -11.40 -26.97
N VAL A 417 19.52 -10.14 -27.36
CA VAL A 417 20.06 -9.01 -26.59
C VAL A 417 19.03 -8.61 -25.54
N LYS A 418 19.44 -8.51 -24.27
CA LYS A 418 18.58 -8.11 -23.14
C LYS A 418 19.24 -6.98 -22.36
N TRP A 419 18.48 -5.95 -22.01
CA TRP A 419 18.92 -4.84 -21.17
C TRP A 419 17.77 -4.39 -20.25
N GLY A 420 18.10 -3.56 -19.25
CA GLY A 420 17.16 -3.20 -18.17
C GLY A 420 16.92 -4.35 -17.19
N GLY A 421 15.87 -4.26 -16.37
CA GLY A 421 15.69 -5.14 -15.22
C GLY A 421 16.61 -4.79 -14.05
N GLU A 422 17.13 -3.57 -14.03
CA GLU A 422 18.08 -3.07 -13.05
C GLU A 422 17.36 -2.69 -11.75
N PHE A 423 18.02 -2.97 -10.62
CA PHE A 423 17.45 -2.70 -9.31
C PHE A 423 17.45 -1.19 -9.02
N THR A 424 16.26 -0.61 -8.83
CA THR A 424 16.09 0.84 -8.72
C THR A 424 16.47 1.38 -7.34
N HIS A 425 16.56 2.70 -7.22
CA HIS A 425 16.71 3.36 -5.92
C HIS A 425 15.52 3.09 -4.99
N ALA A 426 14.29 3.08 -5.53
CA ALA A 426 13.10 2.70 -4.75
C ALA A 426 13.18 1.25 -4.29
N GLY A 427 13.66 0.33 -5.16
CA GLY A 427 13.88 -1.07 -4.80
C GLY A 427 14.81 -1.22 -3.58
N ARG A 428 15.89 -0.41 -3.51
CA ARG A 428 16.79 -0.38 -2.34
C ARG A 428 16.07 0.13 -1.09
N HIS A 429 15.31 1.22 -1.21
CA HIS A 429 14.57 1.80 -0.08
C HIS A 429 13.51 0.82 0.45
N HIS A 430 12.68 0.26 -0.43
CA HIS A 430 11.64 -0.71 -0.05
C HIS A 430 12.22 -1.95 0.61
N SER A 431 13.36 -2.46 0.12
CA SER A 431 14.02 -3.64 0.72
C SER A 431 14.52 -3.34 2.13
N ARG A 432 15.09 -2.14 2.36
CA ARG A 432 15.54 -1.70 3.68
C ARG A 432 14.37 -1.51 4.63
N ASP A 433 13.38 -0.73 4.22
CA ASP A 433 12.21 -0.39 5.02
C ASP A 433 11.45 -1.66 5.45
N LEU A 434 11.27 -2.61 4.53
CA LEU A 434 10.72 -3.92 4.88
C LEU A 434 11.55 -4.66 5.93
N GLY A 435 12.88 -4.70 5.77
CA GLY A 435 13.77 -5.36 6.71
C GLY A 435 13.67 -4.75 8.11
N GLU A 436 13.66 -3.42 8.21
CA GLU A 436 13.52 -2.70 9.47
C GLU A 436 12.16 -2.96 10.14
N ASN A 437 11.08 -2.87 9.37
CA ASN A 437 9.73 -3.09 9.89
C ASN A 437 9.54 -4.55 10.33
N LEU A 438 10.01 -5.52 9.53
CA LEU A 438 9.91 -6.93 9.90
C LEU A 438 10.77 -7.28 11.12
N ASN A 439 11.95 -6.65 11.26
CA ASN A 439 12.74 -6.78 12.48
C ASN A 439 11.97 -6.29 13.70
N LYS A 440 11.34 -5.11 13.62
CA LYS A 440 10.51 -4.56 14.71
C LYS A 440 9.36 -5.52 15.05
N ASP A 441 8.64 -6.01 14.06
CA ASP A 441 7.52 -6.94 14.24
C ASP A 441 7.97 -8.25 14.92
N ILE A 442 9.04 -8.86 14.44
CA ILE A 442 9.58 -10.10 15.02
C ILE A 442 10.13 -9.85 16.42
N THR A 443 10.78 -8.72 16.66
CA THR A 443 11.28 -8.34 18.00
C THR A 443 10.14 -8.23 19.01
N ILE A 444 8.99 -7.68 18.60
CA ILE A 444 7.78 -7.58 19.44
C ILE A 444 7.20 -8.96 19.72
N MET A 445 7.15 -9.86 18.72
CA MET A 445 6.56 -11.19 18.85
C MET A 445 7.45 -12.18 19.62
N ASN A 446 8.71 -12.32 19.21
CA ASN A 446 9.74 -13.12 19.86
C ASN A 446 11.14 -12.76 19.31
N PRO A 447 11.98 -12.02 20.07
CA PRO A 447 13.30 -11.60 19.59
C PRO A 447 14.24 -12.79 19.32
N LYS A 448 14.04 -13.93 19.98
CA LYS A 448 14.89 -15.13 19.77
C LYS A 448 14.79 -15.71 18.35
N CYS A 449 13.75 -15.36 17.59
CA CYS A 449 13.68 -15.73 16.18
C CYS A 449 14.81 -15.12 15.34
N LEU A 450 15.42 -14.02 15.80
CA LEU A 450 16.53 -13.34 15.13
C LEU A 450 17.90 -13.97 15.43
N ASP A 451 17.99 -14.89 16.39
CA ASP A 451 19.25 -15.56 16.75
C ASP A 451 19.62 -16.64 15.72
N ASN A 452 18.62 -17.20 15.01
CA ASN A 452 18.80 -18.27 14.02
C ASN A 452 18.08 -17.91 12.72
N VAL A 453 18.75 -17.11 11.89
CA VAL A 453 18.22 -16.65 10.61
C VAL A 453 18.96 -17.34 9.46
N LYS A 454 18.23 -17.96 8.54
CA LYS A 454 18.76 -18.40 7.25
C LYS A 454 18.06 -17.68 6.12
N ILE A 455 18.84 -17.19 5.16
CA ILE A 455 18.33 -16.43 4.03
C ILE A 455 18.81 -17.07 2.74
N TYR A 456 17.85 -17.47 1.92
CA TYR A 456 18.06 -18.10 0.63
C TYR A 456 17.73 -17.09 -0.47
N SER A 457 18.50 -17.10 -1.56
CA SER A 457 18.26 -16.21 -2.69
C SER A 457 18.44 -16.93 -4.02
N SER A 458 17.65 -16.53 -5.01
CA SER A 458 17.88 -16.85 -6.43
C SER A 458 19.25 -16.33 -6.89
N SER A 459 19.81 -16.91 -7.95
CA SER A 459 21.06 -16.42 -8.56
C SER A 459 20.90 -15.11 -9.37
N GLU A 460 19.67 -14.60 -9.51
CA GLU A 460 19.42 -13.37 -10.24
C GLU A 460 19.91 -12.13 -9.45
N ARG A 461 20.77 -11.31 -10.05
CA ARG A 461 21.43 -10.18 -9.39
C ARG A 461 20.50 -9.26 -8.58
N ARG A 462 19.33 -8.92 -9.13
CA ARG A 462 18.34 -8.06 -8.44
C ARG A 462 17.71 -8.73 -7.22
N VAL A 463 17.56 -10.06 -7.26
CA VAL A 463 17.01 -10.85 -6.15
C VAL A 463 18.06 -10.94 -5.04
N VAL A 464 19.33 -11.17 -5.41
CA VAL A 464 20.47 -11.14 -4.48
C VAL A 464 20.62 -9.75 -3.84
N ALA A 465 20.54 -8.68 -4.63
CA ALA A 465 20.63 -7.31 -4.11
C ALA A 465 19.46 -6.96 -3.19
N THR A 466 18.24 -7.42 -3.50
CA THR A 466 17.07 -7.29 -2.62
C THR A 466 17.34 -7.98 -1.29
N ALA A 467 17.76 -9.26 -1.34
CA ALA A 467 18.04 -10.07 -0.17
C ALA A 467 19.16 -9.45 0.69
N ASP A 468 20.26 -8.99 0.09
CA ASP A 468 21.38 -8.36 0.80
C ASP A 468 20.95 -7.11 1.57
N ILE A 469 20.29 -6.16 0.90
CA ILE A 469 19.85 -4.91 1.54
C ILE A 469 18.82 -5.19 2.63
N PHE A 470 17.85 -6.05 2.33
CA PHE A 470 16.87 -6.48 3.31
C PHE A 470 17.56 -7.10 4.54
N SER A 471 18.52 -8.00 4.34
CA SER A 471 19.14 -8.76 5.43
C SER A 471 19.97 -7.86 6.35
N LYS A 472 20.69 -6.89 5.79
CA LYS A 472 21.42 -5.87 6.57
C LYS A 472 20.47 -5.07 7.48
N ALA A 473 19.35 -4.63 6.91
CA ALA A 473 18.31 -3.89 7.63
C ALA A 473 17.61 -4.77 8.69
N PHE A 474 17.26 -6.00 8.32
CA PHE A 474 16.58 -6.97 9.15
C PHE A 474 17.41 -7.46 10.34
N LEU A 475 18.74 -7.53 10.21
CA LEU A 475 19.64 -7.93 11.29
C LEU A 475 20.30 -6.73 12.00
N LYS A 476 20.04 -5.50 11.53
CA LYS A 476 20.67 -4.27 12.02
C LYS A 476 22.21 -4.32 11.97
N VAL A 477 22.74 -4.83 10.86
CA VAL A 477 24.19 -4.92 10.59
C VAL A 477 24.58 -4.09 9.36
N THR A 478 25.80 -3.56 9.36
CA THR A 478 26.34 -2.80 8.23
C THR A 478 26.74 -3.71 7.07
N GLU A 479 27.37 -4.84 7.38
CA GLU A 479 27.81 -5.84 6.40
C GLU A 479 27.44 -7.27 6.84
N LEU A 480 27.20 -8.13 5.85
CA LEU A 480 26.92 -9.55 6.05
C LEU A 480 28.19 -10.36 5.82
N PRO A 481 28.38 -11.49 6.52
CA PRO A 481 29.41 -12.46 6.19
C PRO A 481 29.30 -12.94 4.72
N LYS A 482 30.45 -13.23 4.08
CA LYS A 482 30.53 -13.53 2.64
C LYS A 482 29.63 -14.69 2.18
N ASP A 483 29.31 -15.62 3.07
CA ASP A 483 28.49 -16.81 2.79
C ASP A 483 27.15 -16.82 3.53
N PHE A 484 26.71 -15.67 4.07
CA PHE A 484 25.46 -15.58 4.81
C PHE A 484 24.23 -15.80 3.92
N LEU A 485 24.27 -15.29 2.68
CA LEU A 485 23.22 -15.47 1.69
C LEU A 485 23.42 -16.80 0.94
N ILE A 486 22.51 -17.74 1.13
CA ILE A 486 22.56 -19.06 0.52
C ILE A 486 21.95 -18.98 -0.89
N ILE A 487 22.80 -18.94 -1.92
CA ILE A 487 22.34 -18.92 -3.31
C ILE A 487 21.93 -20.31 -3.76
N SER A 488 20.62 -20.53 -4.01
CA SER A 488 20.09 -21.83 -4.44
C SER A 488 19.40 -21.73 -5.80
N LYS A 489 20.12 -22.13 -6.85
CA LYS A 489 19.61 -22.09 -8.23
C LYS A 489 18.46 -23.07 -8.44
N GLU A 490 18.62 -24.31 -8.01
CA GLU A 490 17.64 -25.38 -8.21
C GLU A 490 16.31 -25.07 -7.51
N MET A 491 16.39 -24.48 -6.32
CA MET A 491 15.21 -24.14 -5.53
C MET A 491 14.53 -22.85 -5.99
N LEU A 492 15.30 -21.78 -6.23
CA LEU A 492 14.75 -20.42 -6.34
C LEU A 492 14.84 -19.79 -7.73
N ASP A 493 15.56 -20.40 -8.69
CA ASP A 493 15.53 -19.94 -10.08
C ASP A 493 14.35 -20.57 -10.85
N ASP A 494 14.03 -19.98 -12.01
CA ASP A 494 13.01 -20.54 -12.90
C ASP A 494 13.53 -21.81 -13.56
N THR A 495 12.67 -22.82 -13.67
CA THR A 495 12.99 -24.06 -14.37
C THR A 495 12.43 -24.01 -15.80
N ASN A 496 13.03 -24.77 -16.72
CA ASN A 496 12.43 -24.98 -18.04
C ASN A 496 11.41 -26.14 -18.03
N ALA A 497 11.16 -26.78 -16.89
CA ALA A 497 10.33 -27.98 -16.80
C ALA A 497 8.86 -27.71 -17.19
N ALA A 498 8.31 -26.56 -16.77
CA ALA A 498 6.94 -26.17 -17.08
C ALA A 498 6.78 -25.44 -18.42
N LYS A 499 7.83 -25.33 -19.23
CA LYS A 499 7.85 -24.43 -20.40
C LYS A 499 6.78 -24.79 -21.43
N GLU A 500 6.64 -26.07 -21.75
CA GLU A 500 5.67 -26.55 -22.74
C GLU A 500 4.22 -26.28 -22.26
N GLN A 501 3.96 -26.50 -20.98
CA GLN A 501 2.65 -26.34 -20.35
C GLN A 501 2.26 -24.87 -20.33
N MET A 502 3.20 -23.99 -19.98
CA MET A 502 3.02 -22.55 -20.08
C MET A 502 2.82 -22.07 -21.52
N GLU A 503 3.51 -22.66 -22.51
CA GLU A 503 3.30 -22.34 -23.93
C GLU A 503 1.90 -22.75 -24.41
N ARG A 504 1.37 -23.90 -23.96
CA ARG A 504 -0.01 -24.33 -24.22
C ARG A 504 -1.03 -23.38 -23.61
N VAL A 505 -0.82 -22.97 -22.36
CA VAL A 505 -1.70 -21.99 -21.68
C VAL A 505 -1.68 -20.63 -22.37
N LYS A 506 -0.49 -20.15 -22.78
CA LYS A 506 -0.37 -18.92 -23.56
C LYS A 506 -1.10 -19.01 -24.89
N ALA A 507 -1.09 -20.17 -25.56
CA ALA A 507 -1.87 -20.38 -26.79
C ALA A 507 -3.39 -20.31 -26.51
N LYS A 508 -3.87 -20.91 -25.42
CA LYS A 508 -5.28 -20.78 -24.99
C LYS A 508 -5.66 -19.32 -24.71
N LEU A 509 -4.82 -18.59 -23.96
CA LEU A 509 -5.02 -17.16 -23.73
C LEU A 509 -5.06 -16.38 -25.06
N GLN A 510 -4.13 -16.68 -25.96
CA GLN A 510 -4.09 -16.08 -27.29
C GLN A 510 -5.41 -16.28 -28.05
N ASP A 511 -5.99 -17.47 -28.01
CA ASP A 511 -7.28 -17.77 -28.65
C ASP A 511 -8.46 -17.03 -28.00
N ILE A 512 -8.42 -16.81 -26.68
CA ILE A 512 -9.46 -16.05 -25.96
C ILE A 512 -9.49 -14.58 -26.37
N PHE A 513 -8.31 -13.97 -26.50
CA PHE A 513 -8.19 -12.57 -26.90
C PHE A 513 -8.27 -12.37 -28.42
N ASN A 514 -8.18 -13.44 -29.21
CA ASN A 514 -8.33 -13.44 -30.66
C ASN A 514 -9.35 -14.49 -31.11
N PRO A 515 -10.63 -14.37 -30.70
CA PRO A 515 -11.62 -15.42 -30.90
C PRO A 515 -11.84 -15.67 -32.40
N LYS A 516 -11.68 -16.93 -32.81
CA LYS A 516 -12.12 -17.41 -34.13
C LYS A 516 -13.64 -17.63 -34.10
N GLN A 517 -14.31 -17.59 -35.26
CA GLN A 517 -15.75 -17.90 -35.34
C GLN A 517 -16.06 -19.24 -34.64
N GLY A 518 -16.95 -19.20 -33.64
CA GLY A 518 -17.38 -20.38 -32.88
C GLY A 518 -16.59 -20.69 -31.59
N PHE A 519 -15.62 -19.87 -31.18
CA PHE A 519 -14.95 -20.03 -29.88
C PHE A 519 -15.84 -19.55 -28.73
N SER A 520 -16.18 -20.42 -27.78
CA SER A 520 -16.85 -20.05 -26.53
C SER A 520 -15.86 -20.07 -25.38
N CYS A 521 -16.01 -19.07 -24.49
CA CYS A 521 -15.20 -18.98 -23.28
C CYS A 521 -15.45 -20.21 -22.38
N PRO A 522 -14.42 -20.88 -21.82
CA PRO A 522 -14.61 -22.01 -20.91
C PRO A 522 -15.50 -21.64 -19.72
N SER A 523 -16.37 -22.53 -19.24
CA SER A 523 -17.27 -22.25 -18.12
C SER A 523 -16.56 -21.97 -16.78
N SER A 524 -15.29 -22.37 -16.65
CA SER A 524 -14.38 -22.04 -15.54
C SER A 524 -13.81 -20.61 -15.62
N PHE A 525 -14.04 -19.91 -16.74
CA PHE A 525 -13.51 -18.59 -17.03
C PHE A 525 -14.49 -17.50 -16.58
N VAL A 526 -14.40 -17.11 -15.32
CA VAL A 526 -15.19 -16.00 -14.78
C VAL A 526 -14.45 -14.69 -15.02
N LEU A 527 -14.91 -13.90 -15.98
CA LEU A 527 -14.44 -12.53 -16.14
C LEU A 527 -14.75 -11.73 -14.85
N PRO A 528 -13.81 -10.89 -14.37
CA PRO A 528 -14.10 -9.97 -13.27
C PRO A 528 -15.35 -9.16 -13.58
N LYS A 529 -16.21 -8.88 -12.59
CA LYS A 529 -17.49 -8.15 -12.78
C LYS A 529 -17.32 -6.77 -13.46
N ASN A 530 -16.12 -6.21 -13.46
CA ASN A 530 -15.76 -4.91 -14.02
C ASN A 530 -15.03 -5.00 -15.37
N MET A 531 -14.83 -6.20 -15.92
CA MET A 531 -14.11 -6.41 -17.17
C MET A 531 -15.10 -6.46 -18.34
N GLU A 532 -14.94 -5.53 -19.29
CA GLU A 532 -15.58 -5.60 -20.61
C GLU A 532 -15.13 -6.86 -21.36
N ASP A 533 -15.84 -7.24 -22.43
CA ASP A 533 -15.45 -8.37 -23.28
C ASP A 533 -13.98 -8.25 -23.72
N PRO A 534 -13.11 -9.25 -23.50
CA PRO A 534 -11.66 -9.12 -23.72
C PRO A 534 -11.23 -8.55 -25.09
N PRO A 535 -11.87 -8.91 -26.22
CA PRO A 535 -11.54 -8.30 -27.52
C PRO A 535 -11.85 -6.80 -27.59
N VAL A 536 -12.96 -6.35 -26.99
CA VAL A 536 -13.36 -4.94 -26.93
C VAL A 536 -12.36 -4.16 -26.08
N LEU A 537 -12.00 -4.70 -24.92
CA LEU A 537 -11.04 -4.06 -24.02
C LEU A 537 -9.65 -3.90 -24.67
N ILE A 538 -9.21 -4.87 -25.48
CA ILE A 538 -7.97 -4.74 -26.27
C ILE A 538 -8.11 -3.63 -27.30
N GLN A 539 -9.19 -3.63 -28.09
CA GLN A 539 -9.36 -2.65 -29.15
C GLN A 539 -9.34 -1.23 -28.59
N ASP A 540 -10.06 -0.98 -27.49
CA ASP A 540 -10.02 0.29 -26.78
C ASP A 540 -8.62 0.66 -26.29
N THR A 541 -7.87 -0.33 -25.78
CA THR A 541 -6.49 -0.12 -25.33
C THR A 541 -5.58 0.26 -26.49
N ILE A 542 -5.76 -0.37 -27.65
CA ILE A 542 -5.01 -0.06 -28.88
C ILE A 542 -5.36 1.34 -29.39
N ASP A 543 -6.64 1.71 -29.39
CA ASP A 543 -7.09 3.03 -29.85
C ASP A 543 -6.55 4.15 -28.94
N LEU A 544 -6.51 3.91 -27.62
CA LEU A 544 -5.85 4.80 -26.66
C LEU A 544 -4.35 4.90 -26.92
N LEU A 545 -3.66 3.79 -27.18
CA LEU A 545 -2.24 3.78 -27.50
C LEU A 545 -1.95 4.53 -28.81
N CYS A 546 -2.76 4.36 -29.85
CA CYS A 546 -2.67 5.12 -31.10
C CYS A 546 -2.77 6.63 -30.82
N SER A 547 -3.80 7.04 -30.06
CA SER A 547 -4.00 8.45 -29.70
C SER A 547 -2.83 9.02 -28.88
N LEU A 548 -2.32 8.24 -27.92
CA LEU A 548 -1.18 8.64 -27.10
C LEU A 548 0.13 8.71 -27.90
N ARG A 549 0.31 7.86 -28.93
CA ARG A 549 1.45 7.91 -29.84
C ARG A 549 1.48 9.23 -30.62
N GLU A 550 0.34 9.68 -31.10
CA GLU A 550 0.22 10.97 -31.81
C GLU A 550 0.61 12.13 -30.89
N VAL A 551 0.01 12.17 -29.70
CA VAL A 551 0.31 13.20 -28.67
C VAL A 551 1.79 13.20 -28.31
N MET A 552 2.38 12.03 -28.06
CA MET A 552 3.81 11.92 -27.75
C MET A 552 4.66 12.48 -28.89
N ASN A 553 4.39 12.08 -30.13
CA ASN A 553 5.19 12.53 -31.27
C ASN A 553 5.06 14.02 -31.56
N GLU A 554 3.87 14.59 -31.36
CA GLU A 554 3.66 16.04 -31.42
C GLU A 554 4.46 16.75 -30.33
N ASN A 555 4.33 16.31 -29.08
CA ASN A 555 5.00 16.91 -27.94
C ASN A 555 6.53 16.81 -28.02
N PHE A 556 7.08 15.70 -28.55
CA PHE A 556 8.52 15.60 -28.82
C PHE A 556 9.01 16.54 -29.93
N ARG A 557 8.13 17.07 -30.79
CA ARG A 557 8.48 18.06 -31.81
C ARG A 557 8.30 19.49 -31.32
N THR A 558 7.34 19.74 -30.44
CA THR A 558 6.92 21.09 -30.05
C THR A 558 7.45 21.54 -28.68
N LEU A 559 7.63 20.60 -27.75
CA LEU A 559 8.08 20.90 -26.39
C LEU A 559 9.59 20.75 -26.23
N ASP A 560 10.15 21.52 -25.30
CA ASP A 560 11.49 21.30 -24.77
C ASP A 560 11.44 20.14 -23.76
N VAL A 561 11.56 18.91 -24.26
CA VAL A 561 11.37 17.68 -23.48
C VAL A 561 12.40 17.52 -22.36
N ASP A 562 13.60 18.09 -22.50
CA ASP A 562 14.64 18.03 -21.48
C ASP A 562 14.28 18.85 -20.23
N LYS A 563 13.38 19.85 -20.37
CA LYS A 563 12.86 20.63 -19.24
C LYS A 563 11.73 19.95 -18.48
N LEU A 564 11.12 18.90 -19.03
CA LEU A 564 10.01 18.21 -18.36
C LEU A 564 10.47 17.46 -17.10
N GLN A 565 11.72 16.98 -17.08
CA GLN A 565 12.27 16.26 -15.93
C GLN A 565 13.80 16.36 -15.89
N SER A 566 14.33 16.81 -14.76
CA SER A 566 15.77 16.99 -14.55
C SER A 566 16.48 15.73 -14.05
N ARG A 567 15.80 14.86 -13.29
CA ARG A 567 16.38 13.66 -12.69
C ARG A 567 15.71 12.41 -13.22
N TRP A 568 16.52 11.48 -13.71
CA TRP A 568 16.07 10.22 -14.29
C TRP A 568 16.51 9.02 -13.45
N CYS A 569 15.68 7.97 -13.43
CA CYS A 569 16.00 6.72 -12.75
C CYS A 569 16.87 5.80 -13.63
N CYS A 570 17.94 5.23 -13.06
CA CYS A 570 18.76 4.17 -13.65
C CYS A 570 19.23 4.42 -15.10
N SER A 571 19.72 5.63 -15.39
CA SER A 571 20.22 6.06 -16.70
C SER A 571 19.16 6.15 -17.82
N GLU A 572 17.88 6.21 -17.46
CA GLU A 572 16.81 6.57 -18.39
C GLU A 572 17.00 8.03 -18.90
N SER A 573 16.42 8.34 -20.05
CA SER A 573 16.46 9.67 -20.66
C SER A 573 15.23 9.89 -21.56
N PRO A 574 14.95 11.12 -22.03
CA PRO A 574 13.86 11.36 -22.98
C PRO A 574 13.94 10.46 -24.22
N ASP A 575 15.15 10.26 -24.77
CA ASP A 575 15.36 9.41 -25.94
C ASP A 575 15.10 7.92 -25.66
N LEU A 576 15.57 7.41 -24.52
CA LEU A 576 15.39 6.01 -24.15
C LEU A 576 13.93 5.72 -23.78
N PHE A 577 13.25 6.69 -23.15
CA PHE A 577 11.81 6.68 -22.94
C PHE A 577 11.08 6.59 -24.29
N LYS A 578 11.39 7.51 -25.23
CA LYS A 578 10.77 7.54 -26.55
C LYS A 578 10.97 6.23 -27.29
N GLU A 579 12.19 5.70 -27.29
CA GLU A 579 12.52 4.44 -27.95
C GLU A 579 11.70 3.27 -27.39
N ARG A 580 11.55 3.19 -26.06
CA ARG A 580 10.74 2.15 -25.41
C ARG A 580 9.26 2.28 -25.75
N TRP A 581 8.71 3.49 -25.70
CA TRP A 581 7.31 3.73 -26.00
C TRP A 581 6.98 3.55 -27.49
N GLU A 582 7.83 4.00 -28.41
CA GLU A 582 7.67 3.73 -29.85
C GLU A 582 7.70 2.24 -30.16
N LYS A 583 8.53 1.47 -29.46
CA LYS A 583 8.51 0.02 -29.57
C LYS A 583 7.16 -0.56 -29.11
N LEU A 584 6.63 -0.12 -27.97
CA LEU A 584 5.31 -0.55 -27.50
C LEU A 584 4.22 -0.18 -28.51
N PHE A 585 4.23 1.05 -29.03
CA PHE A 585 3.27 1.46 -30.06
C PHE A 585 3.38 0.62 -31.33
N HIS A 586 4.59 0.29 -31.78
CA HIS A 586 4.77 -0.58 -32.93
C HIS A 586 4.23 -2.00 -32.69
N GLU A 587 4.42 -2.53 -31.49
CA GLU A 587 3.97 -3.86 -31.12
C GLU A 587 2.44 -3.94 -30.91
N PHE A 588 1.83 -2.91 -30.33
CA PHE A 588 0.38 -2.88 -30.08
C PHE A 588 -0.43 -2.35 -31.26
N CYS A 589 0.00 -1.26 -31.89
CA CYS A 589 -0.76 -0.61 -32.95
C CYS A 589 -0.43 -1.22 -34.31
N ASP A 590 0.85 -1.19 -34.72
CA ASP A 590 1.22 -1.53 -36.10
C ASP A 590 1.16 -3.05 -36.36
N THR A 591 1.63 -3.86 -35.39
CA THR A 591 1.65 -5.32 -35.55
C THR A 591 0.23 -5.91 -35.49
N TYR A 592 -0.63 -5.40 -34.61
CA TYR A 592 -2.03 -5.80 -34.54
C TYR A 592 -2.76 -5.44 -35.83
N ASN A 593 -2.67 -4.17 -36.28
CA ASN A 593 -3.35 -3.72 -37.51
C ASN A 593 -2.91 -4.51 -38.75
N ARG A 594 -1.66 -5.00 -38.80
CA ARG A 594 -1.16 -5.83 -39.91
C ARG A 594 -1.59 -7.29 -39.83
N LYS A 595 -1.60 -7.90 -38.64
CA LYS A 595 -1.80 -9.34 -38.47
C LYS A 595 -3.19 -9.72 -38.02
N ASN A 596 -3.98 -8.75 -37.55
CA ASN A 596 -5.25 -8.93 -36.86
C ASN A 596 -5.18 -9.96 -35.72
N VAL A 597 -4.02 -10.01 -35.05
CA VAL A 597 -3.72 -10.94 -33.97
C VAL A 597 -2.94 -10.20 -32.89
N PHE A 598 -3.49 -10.16 -31.69
CA PHE A 598 -2.95 -9.51 -30.50
C PHE A 598 -2.08 -10.45 -29.67
N ASP A 599 -0.78 -10.14 -29.48
CA ASP A 599 0.13 -10.93 -28.64
C ASP A 599 -0.06 -10.62 -27.14
N THR A 600 -0.69 -11.55 -26.42
CA THR A 600 -0.97 -11.43 -24.98
C THR A 600 0.28 -11.24 -24.11
N SER A 601 1.45 -11.70 -24.57
CA SER A 601 2.71 -11.56 -23.82
C SER A 601 3.21 -10.11 -23.72
N LYS A 602 2.59 -9.18 -24.46
CA LYS A 602 2.91 -7.75 -24.47
C LYS A 602 2.24 -6.96 -23.36
N ILE A 603 1.18 -7.48 -22.76
CA ILE A 603 0.44 -6.83 -21.68
C ILE A 603 1.35 -6.55 -20.49
N SER A 604 2.17 -7.53 -20.07
CA SER A 604 3.12 -7.35 -18.98
C SER A 604 4.17 -6.29 -19.30
N GLU A 605 4.63 -6.18 -20.55
CA GLU A 605 5.62 -5.18 -20.97
C GLU A 605 5.04 -3.75 -20.96
N LEU A 606 3.76 -3.61 -21.37
CA LEU A 606 3.02 -2.36 -21.29
C LEU A 606 2.79 -1.92 -19.84
N TYR A 607 2.27 -2.81 -19.00
CA TYR A 607 2.00 -2.50 -17.59
C TYR A 607 3.28 -2.18 -16.83
N ASP A 608 4.35 -2.98 -17.01
CA ASP A 608 5.65 -2.72 -16.40
C ASP A 608 6.21 -1.34 -16.79
N SER A 609 6.06 -0.96 -18.05
CA SER A 609 6.52 0.32 -18.58
C SER A 609 5.73 1.48 -17.98
N LEU A 610 4.40 1.38 -18.00
CA LEU A 610 3.50 2.37 -17.39
C LEU A 610 3.78 2.56 -15.90
N LYS A 611 3.87 1.46 -15.16
CA LYS A 611 4.13 1.48 -13.72
C LYS A 611 5.49 2.08 -13.39
N TYR A 612 6.54 1.70 -14.13
CA TYR A 612 7.87 2.28 -13.95
C TYR A 612 7.86 3.79 -14.17
N ASP A 613 7.27 4.26 -15.27
CA ASP A 613 7.24 5.68 -15.56
C ASP A 613 6.34 6.45 -14.60
N ALA A 614 5.22 5.87 -14.15
CA ALA A 614 4.36 6.50 -13.15
C ALA A 614 5.04 6.63 -11.77
N LEU A 615 5.92 5.69 -11.41
CA LEU A 615 6.66 5.71 -10.15
C LEU A 615 7.91 6.59 -10.21
N HIS A 616 8.65 6.55 -11.31
CA HIS A 616 10.00 7.11 -11.38
C HIS A 616 10.15 8.31 -12.32
N ASN A 617 9.28 8.42 -13.33
CA ASN A 617 9.36 9.43 -14.38
C ASN A 617 8.03 10.19 -14.54
N ARG A 618 7.34 10.42 -13.42
CA ARG A 618 5.93 10.86 -13.42
C ARG A 618 5.75 12.20 -14.12
N ASP A 619 6.61 13.17 -13.82
CA ASP A 619 6.54 14.51 -14.40
C ASP A 619 6.72 14.44 -15.92
N PHE A 620 7.67 13.64 -16.38
CA PHE A 620 7.88 13.40 -17.81
C PHE A 620 6.68 12.67 -18.44
N LEU A 621 6.19 11.59 -17.83
CA LEU A 621 5.07 10.79 -18.34
C LEU A 621 3.79 11.63 -18.45
N GLU A 622 3.45 12.40 -17.42
CA GLU A 622 2.26 13.24 -17.42
C GLU A 622 2.41 14.44 -18.38
N GLY A 623 3.63 14.98 -18.54
CA GLY A 623 3.92 16.07 -19.46
C GLY A 623 3.86 15.64 -20.93
N ILE A 624 4.57 14.56 -21.28
CA ILE A 624 4.72 14.11 -22.67
C ILE A 624 3.42 13.56 -23.26
N PHE A 625 2.53 13.00 -22.43
CA PHE A 625 1.20 12.53 -22.84
C PHE A 625 0.08 13.55 -22.57
N SER A 626 0.42 14.77 -22.16
CA SER A 626 -0.58 15.84 -22.00
C SER A 626 -1.05 16.33 -23.36
N SER A 627 -2.37 16.37 -23.56
CA SER A 627 -2.99 16.93 -24.76
C SER A 627 -3.81 18.18 -24.41
N PRO A 628 -3.79 19.25 -25.23
CA PRO A 628 -4.71 20.38 -25.07
C PRO A 628 -6.18 19.96 -25.14
N LYS A 629 -6.50 18.90 -25.90
CA LYS A 629 -7.87 18.43 -26.15
C LYS A 629 -8.40 17.51 -25.04
N TYR A 630 -7.54 16.65 -24.48
CA TYR A 630 -7.94 15.59 -23.55
C TYR A 630 -7.27 15.69 -22.18
N GLY A 631 -6.44 16.71 -21.94
CA GLY A 631 -5.66 16.86 -20.72
C GLY A 631 -4.84 15.61 -20.42
N ARG A 632 -5.02 15.07 -19.21
CA ARG A 632 -4.36 13.85 -18.70
C ARG A 632 -5.29 12.62 -18.70
N ASP A 633 -6.47 12.72 -19.29
CA ASP A 633 -7.50 11.69 -19.12
C ASP A 633 -7.19 10.42 -19.92
N LEU A 634 -6.55 10.54 -21.10
CA LEU A 634 -6.14 9.40 -21.91
C LEU A 634 -5.14 8.49 -21.16
N LEU A 635 -4.13 9.08 -20.53
CA LEU A 635 -3.13 8.33 -19.76
C LEU A 635 -3.76 7.59 -18.57
N ARG A 636 -4.73 8.22 -17.88
CA ARG A 636 -5.46 7.59 -16.77
C ARG A 636 -6.33 6.43 -17.24
N GLN A 637 -6.99 6.58 -18.39
CA GLN A 637 -7.77 5.50 -19.00
C GLN A 637 -6.87 4.33 -19.40
N LEU A 638 -5.73 4.61 -20.05
CA LEU A 638 -4.75 3.59 -20.40
C LEU A 638 -4.26 2.83 -19.16
N TYR A 639 -3.90 3.53 -18.08
CA TYR A 639 -3.45 2.88 -16.85
C TYR A 639 -4.51 1.94 -16.27
N ARG A 640 -5.78 2.36 -16.23
CA ARG A 640 -6.89 1.52 -15.74
C ARG A 640 -7.07 0.26 -16.60
N LYS A 641 -7.13 0.41 -17.94
CA LYS A 641 -7.33 -0.73 -18.85
C LYS A 641 -6.11 -1.66 -18.85
N ALA A 642 -4.89 -1.12 -18.89
CA ALA A 642 -3.66 -1.91 -18.80
C ALA A 642 -3.55 -2.69 -17.48
N LYS A 643 -3.98 -2.11 -16.35
CA LYS A 643 -4.05 -2.79 -15.06
C LYS A 643 -5.02 -3.98 -15.09
N VAL A 644 -6.25 -3.75 -15.56
CA VAL A 644 -7.26 -4.83 -15.67
C VAL A 644 -6.75 -5.98 -16.55
N LEU A 645 -6.14 -5.64 -17.70
CA LEU A 645 -5.54 -6.64 -18.59
C LEU A 645 -4.38 -7.38 -17.92
N PHE A 646 -3.51 -6.68 -17.18
CA PHE A 646 -2.36 -7.29 -16.50
C PHE A 646 -2.78 -8.22 -15.36
N ASP A 647 -3.65 -7.75 -14.48
CA ASP A 647 -4.19 -8.53 -13.36
C ASP A 647 -4.90 -9.80 -13.85
N PHE A 648 -5.51 -9.71 -15.04
CA PHE A 648 -6.10 -10.85 -15.70
C PHE A 648 -5.05 -11.78 -16.31
N VAL A 649 -4.19 -11.30 -17.22
CA VAL A 649 -3.31 -12.16 -18.02
C VAL A 649 -2.16 -12.74 -17.23
N ALA A 650 -1.51 -11.95 -16.38
CA ALA A 650 -0.25 -12.37 -15.73
C ALA A 650 -0.41 -13.61 -14.83
N PRO A 651 -1.45 -13.74 -13.98
CA PRO A 651 -1.67 -14.97 -13.21
C PRO A 651 -2.06 -16.16 -14.08
N HIS A 652 -2.87 -15.92 -15.12
CA HIS A 652 -3.35 -16.99 -16.01
C HIS A 652 -2.25 -17.52 -16.94
N GLU A 653 -1.13 -16.82 -17.13
CA GLU A 653 0.05 -17.39 -17.81
C GLU A 653 0.62 -18.64 -17.11
N TYR A 654 0.29 -18.83 -15.83
CA TYR A 654 0.72 -19.96 -15.00
C TYR A 654 -0.40 -21.00 -14.79
N GLY A 655 -1.42 -20.99 -15.64
CA GLY A 655 -2.54 -21.93 -15.64
C GLY A 655 -3.88 -21.20 -15.64
N ILE A 656 -4.83 -21.63 -16.47
CA ILE A 656 -6.20 -21.11 -16.48
C ILE A 656 -7.06 -21.95 -15.54
N GLU A 657 -7.05 -23.26 -15.76
CA GLU A 657 -7.75 -24.23 -14.93
C GLU A 657 -6.94 -24.64 -13.70
N ASP A 658 -7.61 -25.13 -12.66
CA ASP A 658 -6.98 -25.56 -11.41
C ASP A 658 -5.97 -26.71 -11.62
N SER A 659 -6.26 -27.63 -12.55
CA SER A 659 -5.34 -28.71 -12.95
C SER A 659 -4.05 -28.17 -13.56
N GLU A 660 -4.14 -27.20 -14.48
CA GLU A 660 -2.99 -26.56 -15.12
C GLU A 660 -2.17 -25.75 -14.12
N LYS A 661 -2.84 -25.01 -13.24
CA LYS A 661 -2.22 -24.23 -12.16
C LYS A 661 -1.41 -25.13 -11.22
N LEU A 662 -1.96 -26.29 -10.87
CA LEU A 662 -1.27 -27.27 -10.03
C LEU A 662 -0.08 -27.90 -10.75
N GLU A 663 -0.25 -28.35 -11.99
CA GLU A 663 0.82 -28.96 -12.78
C GLU A 663 2.00 -28.00 -12.98
N ILE A 664 1.74 -26.79 -13.48
CA ILE A 664 2.75 -25.74 -13.68
C ILE A 664 3.38 -25.34 -12.34
N GLY A 665 2.56 -25.21 -11.30
CA GLY A 665 2.99 -24.92 -9.93
C GLY A 665 4.00 -25.93 -9.42
N LEU A 666 3.70 -27.23 -9.51
CA LEU A 666 4.56 -28.32 -9.04
C LEU A 666 5.85 -28.41 -9.86
N LEU A 667 5.77 -28.33 -11.19
CA LEU A 667 6.95 -28.37 -12.06
C LEU A 667 7.94 -27.24 -11.75
N ASN A 668 7.43 -26.05 -11.39
CA ASN A 668 8.28 -24.92 -11.07
C ASN A 668 8.71 -24.86 -9.60
N SER A 669 7.83 -25.13 -8.65
CA SER A 669 8.02 -24.76 -7.23
C SER A 669 8.13 -25.95 -6.29
N LYS A 670 8.09 -27.21 -6.78
CA LYS A 670 8.23 -28.41 -5.92
C LYS A 670 9.48 -28.41 -5.02
N PRO A 671 10.70 -28.09 -5.49
CA PRO A 671 11.87 -28.08 -4.61
C PRO A 671 11.75 -27.06 -3.46
N LEU A 672 11.20 -25.87 -3.77
CA LEU A 672 10.96 -24.83 -2.76
C LEU A 672 9.87 -25.27 -1.76
N LEU A 673 8.79 -25.88 -2.24
CA LEU A 673 7.73 -26.39 -1.39
C LEU A 673 8.26 -27.45 -0.41
N LEU A 674 9.04 -28.42 -0.90
CA LEU A 674 9.64 -29.46 -0.06
C LEU A 674 10.59 -28.87 0.98
N GLN A 675 11.40 -27.87 0.61
CA GLN A 675 12.27 -27.18 1.55
C GLN A 675 11.46 -26.44 2.63
N ILE A 676 10.39 -25.72 2.25
CA ILE A 676 9.52 -25.02 3.21
C ILE A 676 8.87 -26.03 4.17
N LEU A 677 8.41 -27.18 3.67
CA LEU A 677 7.83 -28.23 4.51
C LEU A 677 8.86 -28.80 5.50
N GLY A 678 10.09 -29.04 5.05
CA GLY A 678 11.20 -29.45 5.91
C GLY A 678 11.50 -28.40 6.98
N ASP A 679 11.61 -27.13 6.60
CA ASP A 679 11.82 -26.02 7.53
C ASP A 679 10.66 -25.88 8.55
N ILE A 680 9.42 -26.12 8.14
CA ILE A 680 8.26 -26.14 9.05
C ILE A 680 8.40 -27.28 10.06
N GLN A 681 8.80 -28.48 9.62
CA GLN A 681 9.04 -29.62 10.49
C GLN A 681 10.19 -29.34 11.47
N ASP A 682 11.27 -28.72 10.99
CA ASP A 682 12.41 -28.29 11.80
C ASP A 682 12.01 -27.24 12.84
N VAL A 683 11.20 -26.23 12.46
CA VAL A 683 10.66 -25.24 13.40
C VAL A 683 9.80 -25.92 14.47
N LYS A 684 9.02 -26.94 14.10
CA LYS A 684 8.19 -27.69 15.05
C LYS A 684 9.00 -28.53 16.02
N SER A 685 10.06 -29.20 15.56
CA SER A 685 10.89 -30.07 16.39
C SER A 685 11.93 -29.30 17.20
N SER A 686 12.44 -28.18 16.67
CA SER A 686 13.50 -27.39 17.30
C SER A 686 13.07 -26.81 18.65
N PRO A 687 13.95 -26.83 19.67
CA PRO A 687 13.71 -26.12 20.93
C PRO A 687 13.91 -24.60 20.78
N SER A 688 14.67 -24.15 19.76
CA SER A 688 15.01 -22.75 19.55
C SER A 688 14.19 -22.13 18.42
N PRO A 689 13.63 -20.92 18.61
CA PRO A 689 12.96 -20.20 17.55
C PRO A 689 13.89 -19.81 16.41
N CYS A 690 13.37 -19.64 15.20
CA CYS A 690 14.20 -19.29 14.04
C CYS A 690 13.43 -18.55 12.94
N ALA A 691 14.16 -17.95 12.00
CA ALA A 691 13.61 -17.36 10.79
C ALA A 691 14.22 -17.99 9.53
N ARG A 692 13.38 -18.21 8.51
CA ARG A 692 13.75 -18.76 7.20
C ARG A 692 13.15 -17.89 6.11
N LEU A 693 14.02 -17.25 5.33
CA LEU A 693 13.60 -16.23 4.37
C LEU A 693 14.05 -16.63 2.96
N TYR A 694 13.15 -16.59 2.01
CA TYR A 694 13.37 -17.06 0.65
C TYR A 694 13.14 -15.95 -0.35
N PHE A 695 14.16 -15.53 -1.09
CA PHE A 695 14.07 -14.46 -2.07
C PHE A 695 14.09 -15.05 -3.49
N THR A 696 13.04 -14.79 -4.27
CA THR A 696 12.88 -15.33 -5.63
C THR A 696 12.22 -14.32 -6.57
N LYS A 697 11.80 -14.77 -7.75
CA LYS A 697 11.11 -13.99 -8.78
C LYS A 697 9.60 -14.11 -8.61
N GLU A 698 8.90 -13.16 -9.19
CA GLU A 698 7.43 -13.10 -9.19
C GLU A 698 6.78 -14.38 -9.75
N SER A 699 7.34 -14.93 -10.85
CA SER A 699 6.92 -16.22 -11.44
C SER A 699 6.85 -17.34 -10.42
N LYS A 700 7.89 -17.48 -9.59
CA LYS A 700 8.01 -18.54 -8.58
C LYS A 700 7.01 -18.34 -7.45
N VAL A 701 6.79 -17.10 -7.03
CA VAL A 701 5.80 -16.74 -6.01
C VAL A 701 4.39 -17.06 -6.48
N ILE A 702 4.04 -16.72 -7.73
CA ILE A 702 2.73 -17.04 -8.33
C ILE A 702 2.52 -18.55 -8.39
N CYS A 703 3.51 -19.31 -8.89
CA CYS A 703 3.43 -20.78 -8.94
C CYS A 703 3.24 -21.41 -7.55
N LEU A 704 3.96 -20.91 -6.53
CA LEU A 704 3.83 -21.39 -5.16
C LEU A 704 2.45 -21.04 -4.58
N LEU A 705 1.97 -19.82 -4.83
CA LEU A 705 0.66 -19.37 -4.37
C LEU A 705 -0.47 -20.21 -4.99
N ASN A 706 -0.38 -20.52 -6.28
CA ASN A 706 -1.33 -21.40 -6.97
C ASN A 706 -1.45 -22.76 -6.26
N ILE A 707 -0.32 -23.39 -5.91
CA ILE A 707 -0.34 -24.64 -5.14
C ILE A 707 -1.09 -24.44 -3.81
N ILE A 708 -0.72 -23.42 -3.04
CA ILE A 708 -1.25 -23.18 -1.69
C ILE A 708 -2.76 -22.90 -1.70
N LEU A 709 -3.24 -22.11 -2.66
CA LEU A 709 -4.66 -21.80 -2.83
C LEU A 709 -5.49 -23.00 -3.29
N LEU A 710 -4.89 -23.95 -3.99
CA LEU A 710 -5.53 -25.20 -4.40
C LEU A 710 -5.52 -26.26 -3.28
N CYS A 711 -4.63 -26.15 -2.31
CA CYS A 711 -4.63 -26.99 -1.10
C CYS A 711 -5.74 -26.64 -0.10
N GLU A 712 -6.62 -25.67 -0.40
CA GLU A 712 -7.72 -25.20 0.47
C GLU A 712 -7.27 -24.85 1.90
N LEU A 713 -6.03 -24.39 2.04
CA LEU A 713 -5.53 -23.95 3.33
C LEU A 713 -6.24 -22.65 3.75
N PRO A 714 -6.49 -22.46 5.06
CA PRO A 714 -7.04 -21.21 5.56
C PRO A 714 -6.06 -20.07 5.28
N THR A 715 -6.34 -19.24 4.28
CA THR A 715 -5.56 -18.06 3.95
C THR A 715 -6.24 -16.81 4.47
N ASN A 716 -5.45 -15.82 4.91
CA ASN A 716 -5.96 -14.49 5.27
C ASN A 716 -6.35 -13.66 4.03
N VAL A 717 -6.08 -14.18 2.82
CA VAL A 717 -6.39 -13.55 1.55
C VAL A 717 -7.39 -14.44 0.83
N ASP A 718 -8.54 -13.87 0.49
CA ASP A 718 -9.59 -14.54 -0.29
C ASP A 718 -9.16 -14.63 -1.77
N LYS A 719 -9.50 -15.71 -2.47
CA LYS A 719 -9.10 -15.94 -3.89
C LYS A 719 -9.51 -14.78 -4.81
N ALA A 720 -10.56 -14.05 -4.45
CA ALA A 720 -11.09 -12.91 -5.20
C ALA A 720 -10.44 -11.55 -4.84
N ASN A 721 -9.71 -11.46 -3.73
CA ASN A 721 -9.13 -10.22 -3.18
C ASN A 721 -7.60 -10.20 -3.20
N THR A 722 -6.95 -11.07 -3.98
CA THR A 722 -5.53 -10.92 -4.34
C THR A 722 -5.35 -9.76 -5.32
N ASP A 723 -5.79 -8.57 -4.93
CA ASP A 723 -5.40 -7.33 -5.60
C ASP A 723 -3.88 -7.22 -5.46
N GLU A 724 -3.19 -7.27 -6.59
CA GLU A 724 -1.79 -6.91 -6.76
C GLU A 724 -0.80 -7.56 -5.75
N LEU A 725 0.06 -8.44 -6.27
CA LEU A 725 1.39 -8.70 -5.66
C LEU A 725 2.31 -7.44 -5.73
N ASP A 726 1.78 -6.27 -6.12
CA ASP A 726 2.55 -5.06 -6.42
C ASP A 726 3.14 -4.36 -5.19
N CYS A 727 2.64 -4.67 -3.99
CA CYS A 727 3.30 -4.36 -2.71
C CYS A 727 2.90 -5.34 -1.59
N ASN A 728 2.11 -6.37 -1.88
CA ASN A 728 1.61 -7.28 -0.86
C ASN A 728 2.57 -8.46 -0.70
N TYR A 729 3.32 -8.42 0.40
CA TYR A 729 3.99 -9.59 0.95
C TYR A 729 2.95 -10.67 1.17
N LEU A 730 3.21 -11.87 0.67
CA LEU A 730 2.40 -13.02 1.00
C LEU A 730 2.66 -13.37 2.48
N TYR A 731 1.92 -12.75 3.39
CA TYR A 731 1.84 -13.17 4.79
C TYR A 731 1.00 -14.44 4.86
N ILE A 732 1.62 -15.59 4.63
CA ILE A 732 1.05 -16.86 5.08
C ILE A 732 1.30 -16.93 6.58
N ILE A 733 0.37 -16.39 7.37
CA ILE A 733 0.36 -16.64 8.81
C ILE A 733 -0.09 -18.10 9.00
N TYR A 734 0.88 -18.99 9.20
CA TYR A 734 0.63 -20.34 9.70
C TYR A 734 0.10 -20.26 11.14
N ASN A 735 -1.21 -20.16 11.29
CA ASN A 735 -1.86 -20.40 12.58
C ASN A 735 -2.03 -21.91 12.79
N TYR A 736 -1.65 -22.37 13.99
CA TYR A 736 -1.54 -23.76 14.45
C TYR A 736 -2.80 -24.65 14.29
N PHE A 737 -3.90 -24.19 13.71
CA PHE A 737 -5.20 -24.86 13.82
C PHE A 737 -5.54 -25.89 12.72
N LEU A 738 -4.76 -26.06 11.64
CA LEU A 738 -5.26 -26.84 10.47
C LEU A 738 -4.27 -27.84 9.84
N LEU A 739 -3.26 -28.30 10.58
CA LEU A 739 -2.33 -29.35 10.11
C LEU A 739 -2.95 -30.75 9.95
N ARG A 740 -4.14 -31.00 10.49
CA ARG A 740 -4.80 -32.32 10.34
C ARG A 740 -5.29 -32.64 8.92
N LYS A 741 -5.29 -31.68 7.99
CA LYS A 741 -5.75 -31.91 6.59
C LYS A 741 -4.62 -32.11 5.56
N ILE A 742 -3.41 -31.60 5.81
CA ILE A 742 -2.29 -31.72 4.83
C ILE A 742 -1.70 -33.12 4.82
N GLU A 743 -1.65 -33.82 5.97
CA GLU A 743 -1.22 -35.23 6.05
C GLU A 743 -2.12 -36.19 5.25
N TYR A 744 -3.31 -35.74 4.81
CA TYR A 744 -4.23 -36.55 4.01
C TYR A 744 -3.84 -36.65 2.53
N TYR A 745 -2.93 -35.82 2.02
CA TYR A 745 -2.55 -35.80 0.60
C TYR A 745 -1.15 -36.34 0.29
N ASP A 746 -0.34 -36.69 1.30
CA ASP A 746 0.87 -37.52 1.07
C ASP A 746 0.52 -38.96 0.65
N SER A 747 -0.77 -39.31 0.60
CA SER A 747 -1.28 -40.59 0.11
C SER A 747 -1.92 -40.55 -1.29
N TYR A 748 -1.73 -39.48 -2.08
CA TYR A 748 -2.21 -39.38 -3.47
C TYR A 748 -1.10 -39.15 -4.49
#